data_AF-A0A409W5J5-F1
#
_entry.id   AF-A0A409W5J5-F1
#
_cell.length_a   1.000
_cell.length_b   1.000
_cell.length_c   1.000
_cell.angle_alpha   90.00
_cell.angle_beta   90.00
_cell.angle_gamma   90.00
#
_symmetry.space_group_name_H-M   'P 1'
#
loop_
_entity.id
_entity.type
_entity.pdbx_description
1 polymer ?
#
loop_
_entity_poly.entity_id
_entity_poly.type
_entity_poly.pdbx_seq_one_letter_code
_entity_poly.pdbx_strand_id
1 'polypeptide(L)'
;MDRQEAIGLFEGRLKKWPLEVARRQLTEILASYPSKSDASILPTLQRLRNAIVNAIPGRPGLDILTDLGIAAASKGHVEWAKQEVMPFVESLGTEQMIEAFKQKLSVFAEASKPVSASQETVFEDASEDYVAAAPLDLAQKPSIEQIIQQSLPAMLAEPASADESIFEDSTDLTYSQPLTKVASLADSHQDNLSPAYLRHVLHKQEVDKAYTLLKEMKELGYKIPLDSYFAITAKKIAFRQSAFTPEAANQLVDWLSLVPEQDGRTAYELRAIGGHLADLTGAGLSLLARVCVLYASKGYVLETDPMMNILCHGLRDERLLDFVREYEAAYVVYYKRKARSSKHPDVVIAFTRNFVIRLLGGTGRHDEIEHYLPWNGEFTLNPSTYAHILLYPISEETRNRITDLLSKLKGEHNRGDTLKKIIVQSMEGFKDFRTDLVGGMKYLKECVDTQSKIPHPHTVSHFMDAYLATGRVHGLSTVFRRALKGNRTIARTFLLGEMLFYRNRSHPTLVIETFVDHFLTMGVPEQLLLRRYNLILSRREEYNPAKDETPPLSRFLDLDRETIRGRKMIPLTLHCNLVWEALIFTSPPDAIDGLYQLFLRAAQERDPQRKSKSTRSQGADQDTLDPPMAQPSSFMPFIRRLADLKGPEIGLQIIQDILNLRLQPHLPVYTEVAGRFAKSGKVEETYKIVQQLESRQHIEHVLPNGNKTRVRPPAPDFVFYVALLRGFVLSRKLEAAEEIVRRIQAKHKPRRGQNNLYDEALDELNHLKAMPFFSWYQEPECRVSTGLFIALQENVWILRA
;
A
#
# COMPACT_ATOMS: atom_id res chain seq x y z
N MET A 1 -8.69 -16.99 -6.57
CA MET A 1 -7.35 -16.97 -5.93
C MET A 1 -6.35 -17.32 -7.01
N ASP A 2 -5.18 -16.68 -7.07
CA ASP A 2 -4.12 -17.10 -8.01
C ASP A 2 -3.65 -18.51 -7.64
N ARG A 3 -3.26 -19.34 -8.62
CA ARG A 3 -2.86 -20.74 -8.40
C ARG A 3 -1.69 -20.84 -7.40
N GLN A 4 -0.71 -19.95 -7.53
CA GLN A 4 0.45 -19.91 -6.62
C GLN A 4 0.07 -19.47 -5.20
N GLU A 5 -0.89 -18.55 -5.08
CA GLU A 5 -1.43 -18.08 -3.79
C GLU A 5 -2.21 -19.19 -3.09
N ALA A 6 -3.00 -19.97 -3.85
CA ALA A 6 -3.74 -21.13 -3.34
C ALA A 6 -2.80 -22.22 -2.80
N ILE A 7 -1.72 -22.51 -3.53
CA ILE A 7 -0.69 -23.48 -3.11
C ILE A 7 0.05 -22.97 -1.86
N GLY A 8 0.44 -21.70 -1.84
CA GLY A 8 1.12 -21.12 -0.67
C GLY A 8 0.24 -21.10 0.58
N LEU A 9 -1.07 -20.84 0.42
CA LEU A 9 -2.03 -20.88 1.52
C LEU A 9 -2.27 -22.31 2.01
N PHE A 10 -2.34 -23.28 1.09
CA PHE A 10 -2.40 -24.71 1.41
C PHE A 10 -1.14 -25.12 2.21
N GLU A 11 0.06 -24.82 1.70
CA GLU A 11 1.35 -25.10 2.36
C GLU A 11 1.42 -24.50 3.78
N GLY A 12 1.02 -23.23 3.95
CA GLY A 12 1.13 -22.52 5.22
C GLY A 12 0.10 -22.94 6.28
N ARG A 13 -1.08 -23.43 5.87
CA ARG A 13 -2.19 -23.75 6.78
C ARG A 13 -2.44 -25.25 6.97
N LEU A 14 -1.78 -26.12 6.20
CA LEU A 14 -2.01 -27.57 6.23
C LEU A 14 -1.90 -28.19 7.64
N LYS A 15 -0.94 -27.72 8.46
CA LYS A 15 -0.75 -28.19 9.85
C LYS A 15 -1.90 -27.82 10.80
N LYS A 16 -2.69 -26.80 10.45
CA LYS A 16 -3.74 -26.23 11.31
C LYS A 16 -5.13 -26.62 10.85
N TRP A 17 -5.27 -27.19 9.65
CA TRP A 17 -6.57 -27.53 9.09
C TRP A 17 -7.07 -28.89 9.57
N PRO A 18 -8.38 -29.01 9.86
CA PRO A 18 -9.03 -30.32 9.88
C PRO A 18 -8.82 -31.03 8.55
N LEU A 19 -8.63 -32.35 8.58
CA LEU A 19 -8.32 -33.17 7.41
C LEU A 19 -9.29 -32.94 6.23
N GLU A 20 -10.58 -32.80 6.54
CA GLU A 20 -11.62 -32.55 5.53
C GLU A 20 -11.50 -31.19 4.85
N VAL A 21 -11.03 -30.16 5.56
CA VAL A 21 -10.79 -28.84 4.99
C VAL A 21 -9.60 -28.91 4.04
N ALA A 22 -8.54 -29.62 4.42
CA ALA A 22 -7.39 -29.84 3.56
C ALA A 22 -7.77 -30.59 2.28
N ARG A 23 -8.56 -31.67 2.37
CA ARG A 23 -9.06 -32.40 1.19
C ARG A 23 -9.87 -31.51 0.25
N ARG A 24 -10.80 -30.72 0.80
CA ARG A 24 -11.63 -29.79 0.01
C ARG A 24 -10.78 -28.77 -0.74
N GLN A 25 -9.81 -28.16 -0.05
CA GLN A 25 -8.91 -27.17 -0.65
C GLN A 25 -7.98 -27.79 -1.70
N LEU A 26 -7.47 -29.01 -1.45
CA LEU A 26 -6.68 -29.74 -2.44
C LEU A 26 -7.50 -30.00 -3.71
N THR A 27 -8.75 -30.42 -3.56
CA THR A 27 -9.67 -30.67 -4.67
C THR A 27 -9.93 -29.38 -5.47
N GLU A 28 -10.16 -28.25 -4.80
CA GLU A 28 -10.33 -26.94 -5.44
C GLU A 28 -9.08 -26.50 -6.23
N ILE A 29 -7.88 -26.72 -5.67
CA ILE A 29 -6.61 -26.42 -6.35
C ILE A 29 -6.48 -27.26 -7.61
N LEU A 30 -6.71 -28.58 -7.53
CA LEU A 30 -6.56 -29.49 -8.67
C LEU A 30 -7.66 -29.29 -9.74
N ALA A 31 -8.88 -28.91 -9.33
CA ALA A 31 -9.96 -28.57 -10.25
C ALA A 31 -9.64 -27.32 -11.09
N SER A 32 -8.78 -26.43 -10.60
CA SER A 32 -8.35 -25.22 -11.33
C SER A 32 -7.39 -25.49 -12.50
N TYR A 33 -6.87 -26.72 -12.63
CA TYR A 33 -5.99 -27.13 -13.73
C TYR A 33 -6.78 -27.74 -14.90
N PRO A 34 -6.44 -27.36 -16.15
CA PRO A 34 -7.08 -27.90 -17.36
C PRO A 34 -6.98 -29.43 -17.42
N SER A 35 -7.96 -30.06 -18.07
CA SER A 35 -8.25 -31.50 -17.93
C SER A 35 -7.33 -32.46 -18.68
N LYS A 36 -6.29 -32.00 -19.40
CA LYS A 36 -5.41 -32.89 -20.19
C LYS A 36 -3.93 -32.51 -20.06
N SER A 37 -3.13 -33.48 -19.62
CA SER A 37 -1.66 -33.65 -19.74
C SER A 37 -0.82 -32.37 -19.90
N ASP A 38 -1.11 -31.34 -19.13
CA ASP A 38 -0.31 -30.13 -19.13
C ASP A 38 0.94 -30.40 -18.29
N ALA A 39 2.08 -30.56 -18.94
CA ALA A 39 3.36 -30.83 -18.27
C ALA A 39 3.69 -29.76 -17.21
N SER A 40 3.10 -28.55 -17.29
CA SER A 40 3.28 -27.50 -16.30
C SER A 40 2.67 -27.80 -14.92
N ILE A 41 1.82 -28.84 -14.77
CA ILE A 41 1.24 -29.22 -13.48
C ILE A 41 2.23 -29.98 -12.58
N LEU A 42 3.23 -30.66 -13.17
CA LEU A 42 4.14 -31.55 -12.44
C LEU A 42 4.91 -30.85 -11.30
N PRO A 43 5.48 -29.63 -11.47
CA PRO A 43 6.13 -28.91 -10.38
C PRO A 43 5.17 -28.55 -9.23
N THR A 44 3.90 -28.28 -9.54
CA THR A 44 2.88 -28.02 -8.52
C THR A 44 2.53 -29.29 -7.76
N LEU A 45 2.33 -30.41 -8.46
CA LEU A 45 2.05 -31.71 -7.82
C LEU A 45 3.20 -32.11 -6.88
N GLN A 46 4.45 -31.88 -7.30
CA GLN A 46 5.64 -32.12 -6.47
C GLN A 46 5.66 -31.25 -5.21
N ARG A 47 5.34 -29.95 -5.35
CA ARG A 47 5.25 -29.04 -4.19
C ARG A 47 4.17 -29.47 -3.21
N LEU A 48 2.97 -29.80 -3.70
CA LEU A 48 1.86 -30.25 -2.86
C LEU A 48 2.19 -31.56 -2.14
N ARG A 49 2.79 -32.54 -2.84
CA ARG A 49 3.31 -33.78 -2.23
C ARG A 49 4.24 -33.46 -1.07
N ASN A 50 5.28 -32.66 -1.31
CA ASN A 50 6.27 -32.30 -0.29
C ASN A 50 5.63 -31.57 0.90
N ALA A 51 4.67 -30.69 0.63
CA ALA A 51 3.92 -30.00 1.68
C ALA A 51 3.15 -30.98 2.58
N ILE A 52 2.45 -31.96 1.98
CA ILE A 52 1.67 -32.95 2.74
C ILE A 52 2.59 -33.85 3.56
N VAL A 53 3.63 -34.41 2.95
CA VAL A 53 4.62 -35.27 3.63
C VAL A 53 5.26 -34.56 4.82
N ASN A 54 5.61 -33.28 4.67
CA ASN A 54 6.26 -32.50 5.74
C ASN A 54 5.29 -31.99 6.82
N ALA A 55 4.02 -31.78 6.47
CA ALA A 55 3.05 -31.16 7.38
C ALA A 55 2.33 -32.18 8.27
N ILE A 56 1.97 -33.34 7.71
CA ILE A 56 1.10 -34.33 8.36
C ILE A 56 1.78 -35.71 8.24
N PRO A 57 2.73 -36.03 9.13
CA PRO A 57 3.38 -37.33 9.11
C PRO A 57 2.39 -38.44 9.49
N GLY A 58 2.57 -39.63 8.91
CA GLY A 58 1.79 -40.83 9.22
C GLY A 58 0.47 -40.95 8.45
N ARG A 59 -0.45 -41.74 9.01
CA ARG A 59 -1.67 -42.22 8.32
C ARG A 59 -2.61 -41.10 7.81
N PRO A 60 -2.85 -39.99 8.54
CA PRO A 60 -3.73 -38.93 8.04
C PRO A 60 -3.16 -38.20 6.82
N GLY A 61 -1.84 -38.02 6.74
CA GLY A 61 -1.19 -37.46 5.55
C GLY A 61 -1.25 -38.41 4.36
N LEU A 62 -1.25 -39.72 4.63
CA LEU A 62 -1.36 -40.74 3.59
C LEU A 62 -2.68 -40.69 2.84
N ASP A 63 -3.81 -40.42 3.52
CA ASP A 63 -5.08 -40.33 2.84
C ASP A 63 -5.12 -39.13 1.87
N ILE A 64 -4.60 -37.97 2.29
CA ILE A 64 -4.52 -36.77 1.43
C ILE A 64 -3.55 -37.02 0.26
N LEU A 65 -2.43 -37.72 0.49
CA LEU A 65 -1.51 -38.12 -0.58
C LEU A 65 -2.17 -39.07 -1.58
N THR A 66 -3.00 -40.00 -1.11
CA THR A 66 -3.77 -40.92 -1.95
C THR A 66 -4.78 -40.16 -2.81
N ASP A 67 -5.49 -39.18 -2.23
CA ASP A 67 -6.41 -38.30 -2.95
C ASP A 67 -5.67 -37.45 -4.01
N LEU A 68 -4.48 -36.93 -3.69
CA LEU A 68 -3.61 -36.22 -4.63
C LEU A 68 -3.19 -37.12 -5.79
N GLY A 69 -2.76 -38.35 -5.51
CA GLY A 69 -2.36 -39.33 -6.51
C GLY A 69 -3.50 -39.71 -7.46
N ILE A 70 -4.70 -39.97 -6.92
CA ILE A 70 -5.91 -40.28 -7.71
C ILE A 70 -6.28 -39.09 -8.60
N ALA A 71 -6.31 -37.88 -8.04
CA ALA A 71 -6.65 -36.68 -8.79
C ALA A 71 -5.62 -36.37 -9.89
N ALA A 72 -4.32 -36.56 -9.63
CA ALA A 72 -3.27 -36.45 -10.66
C ALA A 72 -3.43 -37.50 -11.77
N ALA A 73 -3.69 -38.77 -11.41
CA ALA A 73 -3.95 -39.84 -12.36
C ALA A 73 -5.17 -39.55 -13.25
N SER A 74 -6.26 -39.03 -12.67
CA SER A 74 -7.47 -38.64 -13.42
C SER A 74 -7.23 -37.54 -14.47
N LYS A 75 -6.14 -36.78 -14.36
CA LYS A 75 -5.73 -35.72 -15.30
C LYS A 75 -4.68 -36.18 -16.32
N GLY A 76 -4.36 -37.48 -16.35
CA GLY A 76 -3.40 -38.09 -17.27
C GLY A 76 -1.98 -38.22 -16.73
N HIS A 77 -1.75 -38.00 -15.43
CA HIS A 77 -0.41 -38.11 -14.80
C HIS A 77 -0.27 -39.40 -13.99
N VAL A 78 -0.66 -40.54 -14.57
CA VAL A 78 -0.64 -41.86 -13.91
C VAL A 78 0.78 -42.27 -13.52
N GLU A 79 1.76 -42.06 -14.40
CA GLU A 79 3.17 -42.42 -14.12
C GLU A 79 3.76 -41.60 -12.98
N TRP A 80 3.41 -40.32 -12.85
CA TRP A 80 3.82 -39.50 -11.70
C TRP A 80 3.23 -40.06 -10.39
N ALA A 81 1.94 -40.43 -10.38
CA ALA A 81 1.32 -41.01 -9.19
C ALA A 81 1.98 -42.34 -8.77
N LYS A 82 2.36 -43.18 -9.75
CA LYS A 82 3.12 -44.42 -9.50
C LYS A 82 4.51 -44.15 -8.94
N GLN A 83 5.24 -43.18 -9.48
CA GLN A 83 6.62 -42.91 -9.06
C GLN A 83 6.71 -42.18 -7.73
N GLU A 84 5.83 -41.20 -7.49
CA GLU A 84 6.00 -40.22 -6.41
C GLU A 84 5.06 -40.46 -5.22
N VAL A 85 3.90 -41.09 -5.43
CA VAL A 85 2.89 -41.34 -4.38
C VAL A 85 2.88 -42.80 -3.94
N MET A 86 2.97 -43.76 -4.88
CA MET A 86 2.95 -45.21 -4.54
C MET A 86 3.97 -45.61 -3.47
N PRO A 87 5.24 -45.14 -3.46
CA PRO A 87 6.19 -45.54 -2.40
C PRO A 87 5.74 -45.17 -0.99
N PHE A 88 4.95 -44.09 -0.84
CA PHE A 88 4.36 -43.69 0.45
C PHE A 88 3.18 -44.59 0.83
N VAL A 89 2.34 -44.95 -0.14
CA VAL A 89 1.21 -45.87 0.05
C VAL A 89 1.71 -47.27 0.41
N GLU A 90 2.78 -47.76 -0.23
CA GLU A 90 3.37 -49.06 0.09
C GLU A 90 4.11 -49.09 1.42
N SER A 91 4.74 -47.98 1.84
CA SER A 91 5.49 -47.92 3.11
C SER A 91 4.61 -47.67 4.33
N LEU A 92 3.50 -46.93 4.19
CA LEU A 92 2.68 -46.47 5.32
C LEU A 92 1.23 -46.98 5.28
N GLY A 93 0.78 -47.54 4.16
CA GLY A 93 -0.61 -47.98 3.94
C GLY A 93 -0.89 -49.39 4.44
N THR A 94 -2.17 -49.70 4.63
CA THR A 94 -2.61 -51.09 4.82
C THR A 94 -2.65 -51.80 3.47
N GLU A 95 -2.54 -53.13 3.47
CA GLU A 95 -2.64 -53.95 2.26
C GLU A 95 -3.91 -53.64 1.44
N GLN A 96 -5.05 -53.44 2.12
CA GLN A 96 -6.30 -53.01 1.48
C GLN A 96 -6.20 -51.63 0.79
N MET A 97 -5.48 -50.68 1.38
CA MET A 97 -5.30 -49.35 0.81
C MET A 97 -4.34 -49.37 -0.39
N ILE A 98 -3.28 -50.18 -0.30
CA ILE A 98 -2.34 -50.41 -1.40
C ILE A 98 -3.09 -51.00 -2.60
N GLU A 99 -3.89 -52.04 -2.38
CA GLU A 99 -4.65 -52.70 -3.43
C GLU A 99 -5.72 -51.78 -4.03
N ALA A 100 -6.46 -51.04 -3.19
CA ALA A 100 -7.44 -50.07 -3.65
C ALA A 100 -6.82 -48.93 -4.47
N PHE A 101 -5.62 -48.48 -4.11
CA PHE A 101 -4.90 -47.44 -4.87
C PHE A 101 -4.37 -48.00 -6.20
N LYS A 102 -3.78 -49.20 -6.22
CA LYS A 102 -3.35 -49.90 -7.43
C LYS A 102 -4.50 -50.11 -8.41
N GLN A 103 -5.66 -50.56 -7.92
CA GLN A 103 -6.86 -50.76 -8.72
C GLN A 103 -7.39 -49.44 -9.31
N LYS A 104 -7.38 -48.34 -8.55
CA LYS A 104 -7.77 -47.03 -9.09
C LYS A 104 -6.80 -46.54 -10.17
N LEU A 105 -5.48 -46.72 -9.96
CA LEU A 105 -4.49 -46.32 -10.95
C LEU A 105 -4.54 -47.16 -12.23
N SER A 106 -4.87 -48.45 -12.16
CA SER A 106 -5.03 -49.28 -13.36
C SER A 106 -6.22 -48.84 -14.22
N VAL A 107 -7.35 -48.47 -13.60
CA VAL A 107 -8.51 -47.90 -14.31
C VAL A 107 -8.13 -46.63 -15.09
N PHE A 108 -7.37 -45.72 -14.48
CA PHE A 108 -6.89 -44.51 -15.17
C PHE A 108 -5.81 -44.82 -16.23
N ALA A 109 -4.94 -45.81 -15.99
CA ALA A 109 -3.94 -46.24 -16.97
C ALA A 109 -4.60 -46.77 -18.24
N GLU A 110 -5.65 -47.59 -18.11
CA GLU A 110 -6.42 -48.12 -19.24
C GLU A 110 -7.17 -47.02 -19.98
N ALA A 111 -7.79 -46.07 -19.27
CA ALA A 111 -8.44 -44.91 -19.87
C ALA A 111 -7.47 -43.95 -20.59
N SER A 112 -6.19 -43.97 -20.21
CA SER A 112 -5.13 -43.14 -20.80
C SER A 112 -4.42 -43.80 -22.00
N LYS A 113 -4.69 -45.07 -22.31
CA LYS A 113 -4.14 -45.70 -23.51
C LYS A 113 -4.72 -44.98 -24.74
N PRO A 114 -3.87 -44.37 -25.60
CA PRO A 114 -4.37 -43.76 -26.82
C PRO A 114 -5.09 -44.83 -27.64
N VAL A 115 -6.33 -44.55 -28.04
CA VAL A 115 -7.08 -45.39 -28.98
C VAL A 115 -6.27 -45.44 -30.26
N SER A 116 -5.58 -46.55 -30.49
CA SER A 116 -4.76 -46.77 -31.68
C SER A 116 -5.62 -46.63 -32.92
N ALA A 117 -5.40 -45.55 -33.66
CA ALA A 117 -5.86 -45.40 -35.03
C ALA A 117 -5.18 -46.47 -35.90
N SER A 118 -5.99 -47.36 -36.41
CA SER A 118 -5.66 -48.29 -37.48
C SER A 118 -5.43 -47.54 -38.80
N GLN A 119 -4.25 -47.77 -39.39
CA GLN A 119 -3.94 -47.88 -40.83
C GLN A 119 -4.33 -46.74 -41.78
N GLU A 120 -3.33 -46.05 -42.33
CA GLU A 120 -3.08 -46.01 -43.78
C GLU A 120 -1.64 -45.54 -44.09
N THR A 121 -0.82 -46.55 -44.43
CA THR A 121 0.23 -46.65 -45.46
C THR A 121 1.03 -45.45 -45.98
N VAL A 122 2.28 -45.79 -46.35
CA VAL A 122 3.15 -45.25 -47.42
C VAL A 122 4.24 -44.26 -46.99
N PHE A 123 5.44 -44.77 -46.69
CA PHE A 123 6.68 -44.61 -47.49
C PHE A 123 7.87 -45.13 -46.67
N GLU A 124 8.37 -46.32 -47.02
CA GLU A 124 9.73 -46.74 -46.69
C GLU A 124 10.60 -46.39 -47.89
N ASP A 125 11.65 -45.62 -47.67
CA ASP A 125 12.82 -45.62 -48.54
C ASP A 125 14.07 -45.43 -47.67
N ALA A 126 14.86 -46.51 -47.69
CA ALA A 126 16.29 -46.67 -47.44
C ALA A 126 17.04 -45.65 -46.56
N SER A 127 17.69 -46.16 -45.51
CA SER A 127 19.14 -46.35 -45.57
C SER A 127 19.62 -47.23 -44.43
N GLU A 128 20.00 -48.45 -44.79
CA GLU A 128 20.92 -49.32 -44.08
C GLU A 128 22.29 -48.64 -44.00
N ASP A 129 22.89 -48.62 -42.81
CA ASP A 129 24.33 -48.85 -42.58
C ASP A 129 24.67 -48.43 -41.14
N TYR A 130 24.77 -49.40 -40.24
CA TYR A 130 26.02 -49.76 -39.57
C TYR A 130 25.76 -50.93 -38.62
N VAL A 131 26.41 -52.03 -38.97
CA VAL A 131 26.41 -53.31 -38.27
C VAL A 131 27.03 -53.17 -36.88
N ALA A 132 26.39 -53.84 -35.93
CA ALA A 132 26.85 -54.07 -34.58
C ALA A 132 28.19 -54.82 -34.51
N ALA A 133 29.04 -54.41 -33.57
CA ALA A 133 30.02 -55.29 -32.96
C ALA A 133 29.77 -55.33 -31.44
N ALA A 134 29.62 -56.57 -30.94
CA ALA A 134 29.40 -56.93 -29.55
C ALA A 134 30.70 -56.77 -28.70
N PRO A 135 30.63 -56.96 -27.37
CA PRO A 135 31.48 -56.30 -26.40
C PRO A 135 32.79 -57.04 -26.13
N LEU A 136 33.84 -56.27 -25.81
CA LEU A 136 35.04 -56.78 -25.16
C LEU A 136 35.26 -56.07 -23.83
N ASP A 137 35.48 -56.93 -22.85
CA ASP A 137 35.84 -56.74 -21.46
C ASP A 137 37.01 -55.74 -21.29
N LEU A 138 36.80 -54.66 -20.54
CA LEU A 138 37.87 -53.73 -20.16
C LEU A 138 37.75 -53.34 -18.68
N ALA A 139 38.60 -54.03 -17.92
CA ALA A 139 39.21 -53.70 -16.64
C ALA A 139 38.89 -52.32 -16.02
N GLN A 140 38.40 -52.38 -14.78
CA GLN A 140 38.29 -51.28 -13.84
C GLN A 140 39.63 -50.52 -13.71
N LYS A 141 39.61 -49.21 -13.95
CA LYS A 141 40.69 -48.30 -13.57
C LYS A 141 40.71 -48.15 -12.04
N PRO A 142 41.87 -48.22 -11.38
CA PRO A 142 41.98 -48.00 -9.94
C PRO A 142 41.63 -46.57 -9.55
N SER A 143 41.04 -46.40 -8.37
CA SER A 143 40.64 -45.08 -7.86
C SER A 143 41.86 -44.25 -7.45
N ILE A 144 41.71 -42.93 -7.49
CA ILE A 144 42.76 -41.96 -7.12
C ILE A 144 43.27 -42.18 -5.67
N GLU A 145 42.47 -42.75 -4.77
CA GLU A 145 42.91 -43.12 -3.42
C GLU A 145 43.91 -44.30 -3.41
N GLN A 146 43.77 -45.26 -4.32
CA GLN A 146 44.68 -46.40 -4.43
C GLN A 146 46.05 -45.98 -4.99
N ILE A 147 46.10 -44.94 -5.83
CA ILE A 147 47.34 -44.37 -6.34
C ILE A 147 48.07 -43.59 -5.22
N ILE A 148 47.33 -42.85 -4.38
CA ILE A 148 47.92 -42.06 -3.28
C ILE A 148 48.47 -42.96 -2.17
N GLN A 149 47.83 -44.09 -1.87
CA GLN A 149 48.33 -45.04 -0.86
C GLN A 149 49.58 -45.82 -1.33
N GLN A 150 49.80 -45.95 -2.64
CA GLN A 150 50.93 -46.71 -3.19
C GLN A 150 52.17 -45.85 -3.50
N SER A 151 52.06 -44.51 -3.50
CA SER A 151 53.15 -43.61 -3.87
C SER A 151 53.73 -42.77 -2.72
N LEU A 152 53.40 -43.06 -1.46
CA LEU A 152 54.05 -42.45 -0.30
C LEU A 152 55.37 -43.17 0.02
N PRO A 153 56.54 -42.51 -0.08
CA PRO A 153 57.82 -43.13 0.25
C PRO A 153 57.87 -43.46 1.75
N ALA A 154 58.04 -44.73 2.07
CA ALA A 154 58.36 -45.20 3.41
C ALA A 154 59.81 -44.81 3.77
N MET A 155 60.10 -43.54 4.02
CA MET A 155 61.34 -43.09 4.66
C MET A 155 61.17 -41.72 5.31
N LEU A 156 60.72 -41.71 6.56
CA LEU A 156 61.15 -40.72 7.55
C LEU A 156 61.63 -41.51 8.76
N ALA A 157 62.90 -41.35 9.10
CA ALA A 157 63.50 -41.97 10.28
C ALA A 157 62.87 -41.35 11.54
N GLU A 158 62.56 -42.20 12.53
CA GLU A 158 62.20 -41.75 13.87
C GLU A 158 63.35 -40.89 14.43
N PRO A 159 63.07 -39.70 15.00
CA PRO A 159 64.11 -38.89 15.61
C PRO A 159 64.70 -39.64 16.81
N ALA A 160 66.01 -39.84 16.78
CA ALA A 160 66.76 -40.43 17.87
C ALA A 160 66.55 -39.61 19.15
N SER A 161 66.13 -40.29 20.20
CA SER A 161 65.98 -39.78 21.55
C SER A 161 67.34 -39.50 22.18
N ALA A 162 67.97 -38.39 21.81
CA ALA A 162 69.07 -37.77 22.55
C ALA A 162 69.45 -36.45 21.86
N ASP A 163 68.69 -35.39 22.11
CA ASP A 163 69.23 -34.04 22.04
C ASP A 163 68.60 -33.22 23.15
N GLU A 164 69.36 -33.13 24.24
CA GLU A 164 69.13 -32.24 25.35
C GLU A 164 69.23 -30.80 24.83
N SER A 165 68.07 -30.16 24.70
CA SER A 165 67.97 -28.73 24.41
C SER A 165 68.66 -27.94 25.52
N ILE A 166 69.77 -27.32 25.16
CA ILE A 166 70.75 -26.59 25.98
C ILE A 166 70.26 -25.20 26.46
N PHE A 167 68.95 -24.92 26.40
CA PHE A 167 68.41 -23.59 26.70
C PHE A 167 67.21 -23.62 27.65
N GLU A 168 67.38 -24.15 28.87
CA GLU A 168 66.54 -23.75 30.01
C GLU A 168 67.39 -23.66 31.29
N ASP A 169 67.96 -22.47 31.54
CA ASP A 169 68.39 -22.11 32.89
C ASP A 169 67.14 -21.88 33.75
N SER A 170 66.95 -22.81 34.66
CA SER A 170 65.81 -22.99 35.54
C SER A 170 65.88 -22.09 36.77
N THR A 171 65.33 -20.88 36.73
CA THR A 171 64.83 -20.18 37.93
C THR A 171 63.81 -19.08 37.58
N ASP A 172 62.57 -19.46 37.27
CA ASP A 172 61.42 -18.57 37.57
C ASP A 172 60.08 -19.34 37.59
N LEU A 173 59.68 -19.69 38.82
CA LEU A 173 58.55 -20.57 39.15
C LEU A 173 57.18 -19.87 39.11
N THR A 174 56.93 -19.01 38.12
CA THR A 174 55.65 -18.27 38.05
C THR A 174 54.99 -18.16 36.67
N TYR A 175 55.53 -18.76 35.60
CA TYR A 175 55.01 -18.59 34.23
C TYR A 175 54.62 -19.87 33.46
N SER A 176 54.45 -21.02 34.12
CA SER A 176 54.04 -22.27 33.45
C SER A 176 52.65 -22.75 33.88
N GLN A 177 51.60 -22.01 33.51
CA GLN A 177 50.31 -22.64 33.18
C GLN A 177 50.31 -23.01 31.69
N PRO A 178 49.75 -24.15 31.29
CA PRO A 178 50.04 -24.77 29.99
C PRO A 178 49.46 -23.93 28.83
N LEU A 179 50.36 -23.36 28.02
CA LEU A 179 50.08 -22.75 26.71
C LEU A 179 49.35 -23.70 25.73
N THR A 180 49.32 -25.01 26.00
CA THR A 180 48.55 -26.01 25.24
C THR A 180 47.03 -25.85 25.36
N LYS A 181 46.50 -25.26 26.44
CA LYS A 181 45.06 -24.92 26.52
C LYS A 181 44.72 -23.63 25.76
N VAL A 182 45.68 -22.72 25.58
CA VAL A 182 45.45 -21.47 24.83
C VAL A 182 45.52 -21.72 23.32
N ALA A 183 46.40 -22.60 22.85
CA ALA A 183 46.47 -23.00 21.44
C ALA A 183 45.22 -23.80 21.00
N SER A 184 44.73 -24.73 21.81
CA SER A 184 43.48 -25.47 21.51
C SER A 184 42.21 -24.61 21.61
N LEU A 185 42.21 -23.57 22.46
CA LEU A 185 41.17 -22.54 22.44
C LEU A 185 41.27 -21.67 21.17
N ALA A 186 42.47 -21.30 20.74
CA ALA A 186 42.68 -20.51 19.52
C ALA A 186 42.23 -21.25 18.25
N ASP A 187 42.47 -22.56 18.15
CA ASP A 187 41.97 -23.39 17.04
C ASP A 187 40.44 -23.53 17.10
N SER A 188 39.86 -23.69 18.30
CA SER A 188 38.39 -23.68 18.47
C SER A 188 37.75 -22.32 18.14
N HIS A 189 38.49 -21.21 18.32
CA HIS A 189 38.03 -19.87 17.98
C HIS A 189 38.02 -19.63 16.46
N GLN A 190 38.93 -20.22 15.69
CA GLN A 190 38.90 -20.13 14.22
C GLN A 190 37.73 -20.90 13.60
N ASP A 191 37.40 -22.09 14.12
CA ASP A 191 36.24 -22.86 13.65
C ASP A 191 34.90 -22.16 13.95
N ASN A 192 34.83 -21.45 15.08
CA ASN A 192 33.68 -20.64 15.49
C ASN A 192 33.53 -19.33 14.67
N LEU A 193 34.55 -18.90 13.91
CA LEU A 193 34.51 -17.73 13.04
C LEU A 193 34.22 -18.08 11.57
N SER A 194 33.78 -19.30 11.28
CA SER A 194 33.45 -19.71 9.91
C SER A 194 32.05 -19.20 9.47
N PRO A 195 31.85 -18.84 8.18
CA PRO A 195 30.52 -18.54 7.63
C PRO A 195 29.51 -19.68 7.81
N ALA A 196 29.99 -20.93 7.87
CA ALA A 196 29.17 -22.10 8.17
C ALA A 196 28.62 -22.05 9.60
N TYR A 197 29.46 -21.66 10.57
CA TYR A 197 29.04 -21.45 11.94
C TYR A 197 28.03 -20.29 12.06
N LEU A 198 28.23 -19.18 11.35
CA LEU A 198 27.24 -18.09 11.29
C LEU A 198 25.86 -18.60 10.81
N ARG A 199 25.83 -19.43 9.77
CA ARG A 199 24.59 -20.09 9.31
C ARG A 199 24.00 -21.00 10.37
N HIS A 200 24.83 -21.79 11.06
CA HIS A 200 24.41 -22.69 12.14
C HIS A 200 23.73 -21.93 13.29
N VAL A 201 24.32 -20.82 13.75
CA VAL A 201 23.74 -19.96 14.80
C VAL A 201 22.41 -19.36 14.32
N LEU A 202 22.32 -18.94 13.06
CA LEU A 202 21.06 -18.45 12.48
C LEU A 202 19.99 -19.55 12.34
N HIS A 203 20.38 -20.80 12.04
CA HIS A 203 19.47 -21.94 12.03
C HIS A 203 18.90 -22.24 13.42
N LYS A 204 19.70 -22.04 14.48
CA LYS A 204 19.25 -22.09 15.89
C LYS A 204 18.38 -20.90 16.31
N GLN A 205 18.12 -19.94 15.42
CA GLN A 205 17.34 -18.72 15.66
C GLN A 205 17.92 -17.76 16.70
N GLU A 206 19.20 -17.88 17.03
CA GLU A 206 19.92 -17.00 17.95
C GLU A 206 20.41 -15.74 17.24
N VAL A 207 19.47 -14.89 16.82
CA VAL A 207 19.73 -13.72 15.94
C VAL A 207 20.73 -12.73 16.55
N ASP A 208 20.65 -12.48 17.87
CA ASP A 208 21.52 -11.51 18.53
C ASP A 208 22.97 -12.01 18.62
N LYS A 209 23.16 -13.29 18.96
CA LYS A 209 24.49 -13.93 18.95
C LYS A 209 25.09 -13.96 17.55
N ALA A 210 24.27 -14.28 16.54
CA ALA A 210 24.71 -14.24 15.14
C ALA A 210 25.13 -12.82 14.72
N TYR A 211 24.49 -11.78 15.26
CA TYR A 211 24.85 -10.40 14.97
C TYR A 211 26.15 -9.96 15.68
N THR A 212 26.37 -10.37 16.92
CA THR A 212 27.66 -10.18 17.60
C THR A 212 28.78 -10.84 16.81
N LEU A 213 28.59 -12.11 16.41
CA LEU A 213 29.54 -12.84 15.58
C LEU A 213 29.77 -12.13 14.23
N LEU A 214 28.72 -11.60 13.60
CA LEU A 214 28.85 -10.82 12.37
C LEU A 214 29.73 -9.57 12.57
N LYS A 215 29.58 -8.84 13.68
CA LYS A 215 30.42 -7.69 14.00
C LYS A 215 31.87 -8.10 14.19
N GLU A 216 32.12 -9.14 14.98
CA GLU A 216 33.48 -9.69 15.20
C GLU A 216 34.13 -10.12 13.88
N MET A 217 33.41 -10.84 13.02
CA MET A 217 33.91 -11.24 11.70
C MET A 217 34.25 -10.02 10.81
N LYS A 218 33.45 -8.95 10.87
CA LYS A 218 33.72 -7.70 10.13
C LYS A 218 34.93 -6.95 10.68
N GLU A 219 35.07 -6.87 12.00
CA GLU A 219 36.21 -6.22 12.69
C GLU A 219 37.53 -6.94 12.38
N LEU A 220 37.49 -8.27 12.28
CA LEU A 220 38.63 -9.11 11.89
C LEU A 220 38.88 -9.13 10.37
N GLY A 221 38.08 -8.43 9.57
CA GLY A 221 38.25 -8.34 8.11
C GLY A 221 37.90 -9.60 7.34
N TYR A 222 37.13 -10.54 7.93
CA TYR A 222 36.70 -11.74 7.22
C TYR A 222 35.76 -11.41 6.06
N LYS A 223 36.04 -11.99 4.89
CA LYS A 223 35.16 -11.88 3.72
C LYS A 223 33.99 -12.86 3.85
N ILE A 224 32.83 -12.36 4.22
CA ILE A 224 31.61 -13.15 4.35
C ILE A 224 31.00 -13.37 2.95
N PRO A 225 30.75 -14.61 2.52
CA PRO A 225 30.11 -14.89 1.23
C PRO A 225 28.68 -14.35 1.24
N LEU A 226 28.24 -13.78 0.12
CA LEU A 226 26.87 -13.30 -0.04
C LEU A 226 25.90 -14.48 -0.14
N ASP A 227 24.76 -14.41 0.56
CA ASP A 227 23.76 -15.49 0.59
C ASP A 227 22.33 -14.96 0.71
N SER A 228 21.41 -15.53 -0.07
CA SER A 228 19.97 -15.29 -0.01
C SER A 228 19.37 -15.56 1.37
N TYR A 229 19.96 -16.45 2.17
CA TYR A 229 19.49 -16.77 3.52
C TYR A 229 19.52 -15.55 4.46
N PHE A 230 20.44 -14.59 4.23
CA PHE A 230 20.51 -13.38 5.03
C PHE A 230 19.31 -12.45 4.83
N ALA A 231 18.61 -12.53 3.69
CA ALA A 231 17.36 -11.80 3.51
C ALA A 231 16.24 -12.34 4.42
N ILE A 232 16.23 -13.64 4.70
CA ILE A 232 15.27 -14.26 5.64
C ILE A 232 15.55 -13.75 7.06
N THR A 233 16.83 -13.67 7.46
CA THR A 233 17.22 -13.11 8.75
C THR A 233 16.87 -11.63 8.86
N ALA A 234 17.20 -10.83 7.83
CA ALA A 234 16.84 -9.41 7.76
C ALA A 234 15.33 -9.21 7.89
N LYS A 235 14.52 -10.06 7.24
CA LYS A 235 13.07 -10.06 7.38
C LYS A 235 12.62 -10.36 8.80
N LYS A 236 13.17 -11.38 9.46
CA LYS A 236 12.84 -11.68 10.86
C LYS A 236 13.15 -10.49 11.78
N ILE A 237 14.27 -9.81 11.55
CA ILE A 237 14.64 -8.60 12.33
C ILE A 237 13.64 -7.49 12.06
N ALA A 238 13.35 -7.19 10.79
CA ALA A 238 12.43 -6.13 10.45
C ALA A 238 11.04 -6.34 11.07
N PHE A 239 10.50 -7.56 10.95
CA PHE A 239 9.16 -7.90 11.44
C PHE A 239 9.04 -8.03 12.96
N ARG A 240 10.16 -8.10 13.69
CA ARG A 240 10.16 -8.06 15.17
C ARG A 240 9.97 -6.64 15.70
N GLN A 241 10.27 -5.62 14.90
CA GLN A 241 10.26 -4.22 15.35
C GLN A 241 8.93 -3.55 15.03
N SER A 242 8.32 -2.92 16.04
CA SER A 242 7.21 -1.97 15.83
C SER A 242 7.72 -0.53 15.61
N ALA A 243 8.93 -0.23 16.07
CA ALA A 243 9.68 1.00 15.83
C ALA A 243 11.17 0.66 15.80
N PHE A 244 11.94 1.35 14.95
CA PHE A 244 13.37 1.05 14.81
C PHE A 244 14.22 1.91 15.74
N THR A 245 14.99 1.24 16.61
CA THR A 245 16.12 1.89 17.29
C THR A 245 17.28 2.07 16.29
N PRO A 246 18.19 3.03 16.50
CA PRO A 246 19.38 3.19 15.66
C PRO A 246 20.22 1.91 15.54
N GLU A 247 20.30 1.12 16.61
CA GLU A 247 21.01 -0.16 16.61
C GLU A 247 20.28 -1.22 15.78
N ALA A 248 18.96 -1.38 15.92
CA ALA A 248 18.18 -2.30 15.09
C ALA A 248 18.21 -1.90 13.61
N ALA A 249 18.24 -0.60 13.32
CA ALA A 249 18.39 -0.06 11.97
C ALA A 249 19.76 -0.45 11.37
N ASN A 250 20.84 -0.29 12.13
CA ASN A 250 22.18 -0.70 11.71
C ASN A 250 22.28 -2.22 11.55
N GLN A 251 21.72 -2.98 12.48
CA GLN A 251 21.64 -4.44 12.39
C GLN A 251 20.93 -4.88 11.11
N LEU A 252 19.79 -4.28 10.79
CA LEU A 252 19.06 -4.58 9.55
C LEU A 252 19.89 -4.28 8.30
N VAL A 253 20.51 -3.10 8.23
CA VAL A 253 21.36 -2.70 7.09
C VAL A 253 22.56 -3.64 6.94
N ASP A 254 23.16 -4.06 8.05
CA ASP A 254 24.28 -5.00 8.04
C ASP A 254 23.90 -6.35 7.47
N TRP A 255 22.75 -6.92 7.86
CA TRP A 255 22.27 -8.16 7.26
C TRP A 255 21.90 -8.02 5.79
N LEU A 256 21.26 -6.91 5.42
CA LEU A 256 20.94 -6.61 4.02
C LEU A 256 22.21 -6.44 3.18
N SER A 257 23.31 -5.97 3.76
CA SER A 257 24.59 -5.83 3.04
C SER A 257 25.17 -7.17 2.57
N LEU A 258 24.84 -8.27 3.24
CA LEU A 258 25.26 -9.63 2.89
C LEU A 258 24.35 -10.32 1.87
N VAL A 259 23.24 -9.71 1.50
CA VAL A 259 22.31 -10.26 0.51
C VAL A 259 22.97 -10.25 -0.88
N PRO A 260 22.85 -11.32 -1.69
CA PRO A 260 23.42 -11.35 -3.04
C PRO A 260 22.80 -10.27 -3.93
N GLU A 261 23.55 -9.89 -4.96
CA GLU A 261 23.03 -9.08 -6.05
C GLU A 261 21.83 -9.75 -6.73
N GLN A 262 21.04 -8.97 -7.47
CA GLN A 262 19.73 -9.35 -8.01
C GLN A 262 19.62 -10.81 -8.43
N ASP A 263 18.87 -11.58 -7.62
CA ASP A 263 18.35 -12.90 -7.91
C ASP A 263 16.81 -12.93 -7.75
N GLY A 264 16.13 -13.87 -8.42
CA GLY A 264 14.67 -13.95 -8.38
C GLY A 264 14.11 -14.42 -7.03
N ARG A 265 14.91 -15.14 -6.22
CA ARG A 265 14.46 -15.74 -4.95
C ARG A 265 14.40 -14.70 -3.83
N THR A 266 15.40 -13.85 -3.75
CA THR A 266 15.56 -12.84 -2.70
C THR A 266 14.63 -11.65 -2.90
N ALA A 267 14.27 -11.33 -4.14
CA ALA A 267 13.36 -10.22 -4.47
C ALA A 267 12.03 -10.28 -3.69
N TYR A 268 11.50 -11.48 -3.45
CA TYR A 268 10.27 -11.65 -2.65
C TYR A 268 10.45 -11.21 -1.20
N GLU A 269 11.55 -11.63 -0.55
CA GLU A 269 11.83 -11.27 0.84
C GLU A 269 12.16 -9.79 0.98
N LEU A 270 12.94 -9.23 0.05
CA LEU A 270 13.25 -7.79 0.02
C LEU A 270 11.99 -6.94 -0.20
N ARG A 271 11.08 -7.37 -1.07
CA ARG A 271 9.77 -6.70 -1.23
C ARG A 271 8.95 -6.74 0.05
N ALA A 272 8.96 -7.86 0.77
CA ALA A 272 8.27 -7.97 2.05
C ALA A 272 8.89 -7.05 3.12
N ILE A 273 10.22 -6.94 3.16
CA ILE A 273 10.94 -6.01 4.04
C ILE A 273 10.61 -4.57 3.68
N GLY A 274 10.78 -4.16 2.42
CA GLY A 274 10.51 -2.79 1.97
C GLY A 274 9.05 -2.39 2.17
N GLY A 275 8.12 -3.33 1.96
CA GLY A 275 6.72 -3.15 2.30
C GLY A 275 6.50 -2.93 3.81
N HIS A 276 7.06 -3.80 4.65
CA HIS A 276 6.91 -3.65 6.09
C HIS A 276 7.50 -2.33 6.61
N LEU A 277 8.71 -1.97 6.16
CA LEU A 277 9.35 -0.70 6.50
C LEU A 277 8.51 0.50 6.06
N ALA A 278 7.85 0.41 4.91
CA ALA A 278 6.96 1.45 4.42
C ALA A 278 5.67 1.59 5.26
N ASP A 279 5.17 0.51 5.85
CA ASP A 279 3.99 0.56 6.71
C ASP A 279 4.29 1.13 8.12
N LEU A 280 5.55 1.12 8.55
CA LEU A 280 5.97 1.61 9.85
C LEU A 280 6.12 3.14 9.83
N THR A 281 5.24 3.82 10.55
CA THR A 281 5.30 5.28 10.76
C THR A 281 6.59 5.75 11.43
N GLY A 282 7.27 4.86 12.16
CA GLY A 282 8.51 5.13 12.89
C GLY A 282 9.80 4.53 12.31
N ALA A 283 9.83 4.04 11.06
CA ALA A 283 11.06 3.46 10.50
C ALA A 283 12.20 4.49 10.34
N GLY A 284 11.89 5.79 10.29
CA GLY A 284 12.84 6.88 10.07
C GLY A 284 13.23 7.03 8.60
N LEU A 285 13.20 8.26 8.08
CA LEU A 285 13.54 8.53 6.68
C LEU A 285 14.98 8.15 6.34
N SER A 286 15.92 8.31 7.29
CA SER A 286 17.32 7.94 7.11
C SER A 286 17.51 6.44 6.88
N LEU A 287 16.82 5.58 7.64
CA LEU A 287 16.87 4.13 7.43
C LEU A 287 16.29 3.76 6.06
N LEU A 288 15.14 4.32 5.70
CA LEU A 288 14.51 4.07 4.40
C LEU A 288 15.44 4.47 3.25
N ALA A 289 16.09 5.62 3.35
CA ALA A 289 17.05 6.10 2.35
C ALA A 289 18.24 5.12 2.22
N ARG A 290 18.85 4.73 3.35
CA ARG A 290 19.97 3.76 3.38
C ARG A 290 19.58 2.42 2.77
N VAL A 291 18.39 1.91 3.08
CA VAL A 291 17.90 0.63 2.52
C VAL A 291 17.62 0.76 1.02
N CYS A 292 17.04 1.87 0.55
CA CYS A 292 16.83 2.13 -0.87
C CYS A 292 18.15 2.18 -1.65
N VAL A 293 19.15 2.92 -1.15
CA VAL A 293 20.49 3.00 -1.77
C VAL A 293 21.15 1.62 -1.79
N LEU A 294 21.03 0.86 -0.70
CA LEU A 294 21.56 -0.51 -0.64
C LEU A 294 20.89 -1.44 -1.65
N TYR A 295 19.56 -1.35 -1.81
CA TYR A 295 18.82 -2.13 -2.81
C TYR A 295 19.24 -1.74 -4.22
N ALA A 296 19.39 -0.45 -4.51
CA ALA A 296 19.91 0.05 -5.78
C ALA A 296 21.33 -0.47 -6.07
N SER A 297 22.21 -0.48 -5.06
CA SER A 297 23.60 -0.99 -5.17
C SER A 297 23.69 -2.49 -5.49
N LYS A 298 22.58 -3.23 -5.32
CA LYS A 298 22.46 -4.66 -5.58
C LYS A 298 21.54 -4.98 -6.77
N GLY A 299 20.93 -3.98 -7.40
CA GLY A 299 20.03 -4.13 -8.55
C GLY A 299 18.54 -4.33 -8.24
N TYR A 300 18.12 -4.25 -6.98
CA TYR A 300 16.72 -4.44 -6.54
C TYR A 300 15.89 -3.15 -6.57
N VAL A 301 15.97 -2.39 -7.67
CA VAL A 301 15.35 -1.07 -7.76
C VAL A 301 13.81 -1.12 -7.71
N LEU A 302 13.19 -2.18 -8.23
CA LEU A 302 11.73 -2.34 -8.23
C LEU A 302 11.16 -2.62 -6.84
N GLU A 303 11.98 -3.20 -5.96
CA GLU A 303 11.62 -3.51 -4.58
C GLU A 303 11.63 -2.26 -3.69
N THR A 304 12.16 -1.13 -4.20
CA THR A 304 12.22 0.14 -3.45
C THR A 304 10.97 1.01 -3.59
N ASP A 305 10.06 0.70 -4.53
CA ASP A 305 8.86 1.51 -4.82
C ASP A 305 8.05 1.95 -3.57
N PRO A 306 7.76 1.08 -2.58
CA PRO A 306 7.03 1.49 -1.38
C PRO A 306 7.78 2.53 -0.55
N MET A 307 9.09 2.34 -0.37
CA MET A 307 9.95 3.21 0.43
C MET A 307 10.25 4.53 -0.30
N MET A 308 10.50 4.48 -1.61
CA MET A 308 10.67 5.66 -2.46
C MET A 308 9.47 6.58 -2.39
N ASN A 309 8.25 6.02 -2.35
CA ASN A 309 7.04 6.80 -2.19
C ASN A 309 7.07 7.65 -0.90
N ILE A 310 7.48 7.03 0.21
CA ILE A 310 7.55 7.67 1.52
C ILE A 310 8.67 8.71 1.57
N LEU A 311 9.85 8.36 1.06
CA LEU A 311 11.00 9.28 0.98
C LEU A 311 10.69 10.53 0.17
N CYS A 312 10.02 10.39 -0.98
CA CYS A 312 9.62 11.54 -1.79
C CYS A 312 8.59 12.44 -1.10
N HIS A 313 7.83 11.94 -0.12
CA HIS A 313 6.92 12.76 0.68
C HIS A 313 7.60 13.36 1.91
N GLY A 314 8.53 12.65 2.53
CA GLY A 314 9.21 13.07 3.76
C GLY A 314 10.43 13.97 3.54
N LEU A 315 11.28 13.67 2.55
CA LEU A 315 12.48 14.47 2.27
C LEU A 315 12.14 15.70 1.44
N ARG A 316 12.77 16.84 1.75
CA ARG A 316 12.60 18.12 1.06
C ARG A 316 13.88 18.64 0.44
N ASP A 317 13.72 19.42 -0.62
CA ASP A 317 14.74 20.27 -1.23
C ASP A 317 16.02 19.48 -1.56
N GLU A 318 17.17 19.99 -1.12
CA GLU A 318 18.50 19.41 -1.36
C GLU A 318 18.62 17.99 -0.80
N ARG A 319 17.95 17.65 0.33
CA ARG A 319 18.04 16.30 0.91
C ARG A 319 17.42 15.23 -0.01
N LEU A 320 16.30 15.54 -0.65
CA LEU A 320 15.69 14.62 -1.61
C LEU A 320 16.58 14.48 -2.85
N LEU A 321 17.17 15.59 -3.31
CA LEU A 321 18.05 15.61 -4.48
C LEU A 321 19.33 14.80 -4.22
N ASP A 322 19.96 14.99 -3.07
CA ASP A 322 21.15 14.26 -2.64
C ASP A 322 20.87 12.76 -2.53
N PHE A 323 19.75 12.39 -1.92
CA PHE A 323 19.31 11.01 -1.86
C PHE A 323 19.10 10.41 -3.25
N VAL A 324 18.41 11.09 -4.17
CA VAL A 324 18.18 10.59 -5.54
C VAL A 324 19.50 10.42 -6.28
N ARG A 325 20.46 11.34 -6.12
CA ARG A 325 21.80 11.24 -6.70
C ARG A 325 22.58 10.06 -6.13
N GLU A 326 22.55 9.85 -4.82
CA GLU A 326 23.21 8.71 -4.16
C GLU A 326 22.60 7.38 -4.65
N TYR A 327 21.27 7.32 -4.75
CA TYR A 327 20.54 6.17 -5.28
C TYR A 327 20.91 5.85 -6.73
N GLU A 328 20.92 6.87 -7.61
CA GLU A 328 21.32 6.73 -9.01
C GLU A 328 22.78 6.27 -9.13
N ALA A 329 23.69 6.88 -8.37
CA ALA A 329 25.11 6.52 -8.36
C ALA A 329 25.32 5.07 -7.90
N ALA A 330 24.64 4.63 -6.84
CA ALA A 330 24.70 3.25 -6.37
C ALA A 330 24.26 2.24 -7.44
N TYR A 331 23.21 2.54 -8.19
CA TYR A 331 22.77 1.70 -9.29
C TYR A 331 23.77 1.68 -10.47
N VAL A 332 24.37 2.82 -10.81
CA VAL A 332 25.40 2.89 -11.86
C VAL A 332 26.60 2.01 -11.50
N VAL A 333 27.04 2.02 -10.24
CA VAL A 333 28.14 1.16 -9.75
C VAL A 333 27.77 -0.32 -9.87
N TYR A 334 26.53 -0.69 -9.54
CA TYR A 334 26.02 -2.05 -9.77
C TYR A 334 26.08 -2.44 -11.26
N TYR A 335 25.54 -1.59 -12.14
CA TYR A 335 25.47 -1.86 -13.57
C TYR A 335 26.86 -2.09 -14.19
N LYS A 336 27.84 -1.23 -13.84
CA LYS A 336 29.23 -1.34 -14.31
C LYS A 336 29.88 -2.67 -13.93
N ARG A 337 29.55 -3.23 -12.75
CA ARG A 337 30.08 -4.53 -12.29
C ARG A 337 29.47 -5.71 -13.05
N LYS A 338 28.19 -5.63 -13.42
CA LYS A 338 27.41 -6.76 -13.96
C LYS A 338 27.14 -6.65 -15.47
N ALA A 339 28.13 -6.18 -16.24
CA ALA A 339 28.10 -5.71 -17.64
C ALA A 339 27.36 -6.56 -18.72
N ARG A 340 26.64 -7.64 -18.36
CA ARG A 340 26.01 -8.59 -19.30
C ARG A 340 24.53 -8.92 -19.07
N SER A 341 23.81 -8.41 -18.05
CA SER A 341 22.39 -8.84 -17.90
C SER A 341 21.37 -7.86 -17.28
N SER A 342 21.69 -6.60 -16.99
CA SER A 342 20.76 -5.65 -16.36
C SER A 342 20.28 -4.55 -17.32
N LYS A 343 19.18 -3.87 -16.97
CA LYS A 343 18.68 -2.69 -17.70
C LYS A 343 19.76 -1.61 -17.72
N HIS A 344 19.90 -0.92 -18.85
CA HIS A 344 20.83 0.21 -18.98
C HIS A 344 20.57 1.25 -17.87
N PRO A 345 21.60 1.90 -17.29
CA PRO A 345 21.44 2.89 -16.22
C PRO A 345 20.42 3.97 -16.57
N ASP A 346 20.43 4.44 -17.81
CA ASP A 346 19.51 5.48 -18.29
C ASP A 346 18.04 5.07 -18.12
N VAL A 347 17.70 3.78 -18.28
CA VAL A 347 16.32 3.30 -18.11
C VAL A 347 15.90 3.39 -16.64
N VAL A 348 16.80 3.08 -15.71
CA VAL A 348 16.51 3.14 -14.27
C VAL A 348 16.52 4.58 -13.78
N ILE A 349 17.46 5.41 -14.23
CA ILE A 349 17.48 6.86 -13.94
C ILE A 349 16.18 7.49 -14.46
N ALA A 350 15.79 7.20 -15.71
CA ALA A 350 14.54 7.65 -16.27
C ALA A 350 13.33 7.19 -15.42
N PHE A 351 13.29 5.92 -15.02
CA PHE A 351 12.23 5.38 -14.17
C PHE A 351 12.15 6.12 -12.83
N THR A 352 13.28 6.24 -12.12
CA THR A 352 13.37 6.90 -10.81
C THR A 352 12.97 8.37 -10.90
N ARG A 353 13.52 9.14 -11.84
CA ARG A 353 13.17 10.57 -11.99
C ARG A 353 11.71 10.76 -12.40
N ASN A 354 11.19 9.96 -13.33
CA ASN A 354 9.76 9.98 -13.65
C ASN A 354 8.87 9.62 -12.46
N PHE A 355 9.33 8.71 -11.59
CA PHE A 355 8.62 8.37 -10.36
C PHE A 355 8.63 9.53 -9.36
N VAL A 356 9.80 10.09 -9.05
CA VAL A 356 9.97 11.25 -8.15
C VAL A 356 9.13 12.43 -8.62
N ILE A 357 9.21 12.79 -9.91
CA ILE A 357 8.44 13.92 -10.47
C ILE A 357 6.93 13.71 -10.32
N ARG A 358 6.42 12.50 -10.56
CA ARG A 358 4.99 12.18 -10.36
C ARG A 358 4.56 12.37 -8.91
N LEU A 359 5.41 11.99 -7.96
CA LEU A 359 5.13 12.14 -6.54
C LEU A 359 5.22 13.60 -6.08
N LEU A 360 6.19 14.37 -6.58
CA LEU A 360 6.28 15.81 -6.32
C LEU A 360 5.06 16.56 -6.87
N GLY A 361 4.63 16.24 -8.10
CA GLY A 361 3.39 16.78 -8.66
C GLY A 361 2.17 16.42 -7.82
N GLY A 362 2.04 15.14 -7.44
CA GLY A 362 0.94 14.65 -6.61
C GLY A 362 0.90 15.23 -5.18
N THR A 363 2.03 15.71 -4.66
CA THR A 363 2.14 16.37 -3.35
C THR A 363 2.04 17.89 -3.43
N GLY A 364 1.92 18.46 -4.63
CA GLY A 364 1.87 19.91 -4.81
C GLY A 364 3.25 20.59 -4.81
N ARG A 365 4.34 19.84 -4.67
CA ARG A 365 5.74 20.35 -4.58
C ARG A 365 6.33 20.65 -5.95
N HIS A 366 5.60 21.47 -6.72
CA HIS A 366 5.91 21.77 -8.12
C HIS A 366 7.22 22.55 -8.28
N ASP A 367 7.61 23.35 -7.28
CA ASP A 367 8.86 24.11 -7.29
C ASP A 367 10.10 23.21 -7.33
N GLU A 368 10.01 22.00 -6.78
CA GLU A 368 11.12 21.07 -6.72
C GLU A 368 11.27 20.24 -7.99
N ILE A 369 10.20 20.15 -8.81
CA ILE A 369 10.18 19.34 -10.05
C ILE A 369 11.27 19.81 -11.02
N GLU A 370 11.54 21.11 -11.05
CA GLU A 370 12.55 21.74 -11.90
C GLU A 370 13.93 21.09 -11.78
N HIS A 371 14.32 20.63 -10.59
CA HIS A 371 15.60 19.97 -10.35
C HIS A 371 15.71 18.57 -10.97
N TYR A 372 14.59 17.93 -11.28
CA TYR A 372 14.55 16.55 -11.79
C TYR A 372 14.24 16.49 -13.30
N LEU A 373 13.92 17.61 -13.94
CA LEU A 373 13.58 17.65 -15.36
C LEU A 373 14.81 17.34 -16.24
N PRO A 374 14.61 16.68 -17.40
CA PRO A 374 15.70 16.30 -18.30
C PRO A 374 16.17 17.48 -19.17
N TRP A 375 16.73 18.52 -18.56
CA TRP A 375 17.17 19.74 -19.29
C TRP A 375 18.15 19.44 -20.43
N ASN A 376 19.02 18.44 -20.23
CA ASN A 376 20.04 18.03 -21.19
C ASN A 376 19.58 16.89 -22.12
N GLY A 377 18.33 16.45 -22.03
CA GLY A 377 17.84 15.28 -22.77
C GLY A 377 18.37 13.94 -22.22
N GLU A 378 18.82 13.91 -20.96
CA GLU A 378 19.34 12.69 -20.29
C GLU A 378 18.35 11.53 -20.28
N PHE A 379 17.04 11.83 -20.26
CA PHE A 379 15.97 10.84 -20.33
C PHE A 379 14.69 11.45 -20.88
N THR A 380 13.76 10.59 -21.32
CA THR A 380 12.43 11.03 -21.74
C THR A 380 11.44 10.96 -20.59
N LEU A 381 10.60 11.98 -20.44
CA LEU A 381 9.47 11.90 -19.53
C LEU A 381 8.39 10.98 -20.11
N ASN A 382 7.83 10.15 -19.25
CA ASN A 382 6.74 9.25 -19.60
C ASN A 382 5.45 10.06 -19.80
N PRO A 383 4.58 9.66 -20.74
CA PRO A 383 3.21 10.18 -20.88
C PRO A 383 2.48 10.39 -19.55
N SER A 384 2.50 9.38 -18.67
CA SER A 384 1.86 9.44 -17.36
C SER A 384 2.44 10.53 -16.45
N THR A 385 3.73 10.84 -16.61
CA THR A 385 4.42 11.85 -15.81
C THR A 385 3.94 13.25 -16.20
N TYR A 386 3.84 13.54 -17.49
CA TYR A 386 3.19 14.77 -17.98
C TYR A 386 1.79 14.95 -17.43
N ALA A 387 0.97 13.89 -17.49
CA ALA A 387 -0.40 13.88 -16.99
C ALA A 387 -0.43 14.32 -15.52
N HIS A 388 0.39 13.69 -14.68
CA HIS A 388 0.44 13.97 -13.26
C HIS A 388 0.86 15.40 -12.96
N ILE A 389 1.92 15.90 -13.59
CA ILE A 389 2.40 17.26 -13.30
C ILE A 389 1.37 18.33 -13.73
N LEU A 390 0.60 18.08 -14.79
CA LEU A 390 -0.39 19.04 -15.31
C LEU A 390 -1.77 18.94 -14.63
N LEU A 391 -2.12 17.77 -14.09
CA LEU A 391 -3.42 17.53 -13.43
C LEU A 391 -3.43 17.96 -11.96
N TYR A 392 -2.30 17.89 -11.26
CA TYR A 392 -2.18 18.23 -9.83
C TYR A 392 -1.69 19.65 -9.45
N PRO A 393 -1.53 20.67 -10.34
CA PRO A 393 -1.23 22.03 -9.90
C PRO A 393 -2.34 22.59 -9.01
N ILE A 394 -1.93 23.16 -7.88
CA ILE A 394 -2.83 23.77 -6.89
C ILE A 394 -3.41 25.09 -7.42
N SER A 395 -2.66 25.80 -8.27
CA SER A 395 -3.08 27.08 -8.85
C SER A 395 -2.89 27.12 -10.37
N GLU A 396 -3.66 27.99 -11.03
CA GLU A 396 -3.51 28.31 -12.45
C GLU A 396 -2.12 28.88 -12.76
N GLU A 397 -1.56 29.67 -11.83
CA GLU A 397 -0.20 30.20 -11.92
C GLU A 397 0.84 29.07 -11.95
N THR A 398 0.75 28.12 -11.02
CA THR A 398 1.64 26.94 -11.00
C THR A 398 1.48 26.13 -12.28
N ARG A 399 0.24 25.94 -12.77
CA ARG A 399 -0.01 25.25 -14.04
C ARG A 399 0.65 25.96 -15.21
N ASN A 400 0.54 27.28 -15.29
CA ASN A 400 1.15 28.09 -16.35
C ASN A 400 2.67 28.03 -16.28
N ARG A 401 3.27 28.14 -15.08
CA ARG A 401 4.71 27.98 -14.88
C ARG A 401 5.21 26.60 -15.29
N ILE A 402 4.52 25.53 -14.88
CA ILE A 402 4.84 24.16 -15.28
C ILE A 402 4.75 24.01 -16.80
N THR A 403 3.70 24.55 -17.42
CA THR A 403 3.52 24.49 -18.87
C THR A 403 4.66 25.19 -19.60
N ASP A 404 5.08 26.37 -19.11
CA ASP A 404 6.25 27.09 -19.61
C ASP A 404 7.55 26.28 -19.43
N LEU A 405 7.79 25.70 -18.25
CA LEU A 405 8.95 24.81 -18.01
C LEU A 405 8.97 23.62 -18.97
N LEU A 406 7.85 22.95 -19.18
CA LEU A 406 7.73 21.82 -20.10
C LEU A 406 7.93 22.24 -21.56
N SER A 407 7.50 23.45 -21.94
CA SER A 407 7.70 23.98 -23.30
C SER A 407 9.18 24.21 -23.65
N LYS A 408 10.02 24.42 -22.64
CA LYS A 408 11.47 24.65 -22.77
C LYS A 408 12.28 23.37 -22.95
N LEU A 409 11.70 22.18 -22.70
CA LEU A 409 12.39 20.91 -22.88
C LEU A 409 12.68 20.65 -24.37
N LYS A 410 13.96 20.53 -24.72
CA LYS A 410 14.41 20.30 -26.11
C LYS A 410 13.99 18.91 -26.60
N GLY A 411 13.54 18.81 -27.85
CA GLY A 411 13.32 17.53 -28.55
C GLY A 411 11.90 16.97 -28.54
N GLU A 412 10.91 17.69 -28.01
CA GLU A 412 9.54 17.16 -27.85
C GLU A 412 8.45 17.82 -28.72
N HIS A 413 8.83 18.53 -29.78
CA HIS A 413 7.93 19.35 -30.60
C HIS A 413 6.76 18.59 -31.28
N ASN A 414 6.75 17.25 -31.29
CA ASN A 414 5.65 16.46 -31.87
C ASN A 414 4.64 15.87 -30.85
N ARG A 415 4.74 16.18 -29.55
CA ARG A 415 3.89 15.55 -28.51
C ARG A 415 2.72 16.39 -28.03
N GLY A 416 2.46 17.58 -28.58
CA GLY A 416 1.28 18.40 -28.25
C GLY A 416 -0.04 17.63 -28.36
N ASP A 417 -0.18 16.75 -29.35
CA ASP A 417 -1.37 15.90 -29.51
C ASP A 417 -1.40 14.71 -28.54
N THR A 418 -0.23 14.23 -28.10
CA THR A 418 -0.14 13.18 -27.08
C THR A 418 -0.50 13.76 -25.72
N LEU A 419 -0.02 14.96 -25.40
CA LEU A 419 -0.39 15.74 -24.21
C LEU A 419 -1.90 16.02 -24.18
N LYS A 420 -2.52 16.44 -25.29
CA LYS A 420 -3.98 16.59 -25.38
C LYS A 420 -4.72 15.27 -25.12
N LYS A 421 -4.23 14.14 -25.65
CA LYS A 421 -4.80 12.80 -25.39
C LYS A 421 -4.56 12.30 -23.96
N ILE A 422 -3.47 12.70 -23.33
CA ILE A 422 -3.08 12.32 -21.96
C ILE A 422 -3.82 13.17 -20.92
N ILE A 423 -4.06 14.46 -21.19
CA ILE A 423 -4.88 15.34 -20.33
C ILE A 423 -6.30 14.77 -20.19
N VAL A 424 -6.77 13.98 -21.17
CA VAL A 424 -8.03 13.21 -21.10
C VAL A 424 -7.98 12.01 -20.14
N GLN A 425 -6.81 11.63 -19.61
CA GLN A 425 -6.69 10.74 -18.43
C GLN A 425 -7.02 11.46 -17.10
N SER A 426 -7.62 12.65 -17.17
CA SER A 426 -8.25 13.33 -16.04
C SER A 426 -9.25 12.40 -15.35
N MET A 427 -9.40 12.55 -14.03
CA MET A 427 -10.53 11.94 -13.31
C MET A 427 -11.80 12.12 -14.14
N GLU A 428 -12.48 11.01 -14.43
CA GLU A 428 -13.70 11.09 -15.20
C GLU A 428 -14.73 11.93 -14.44
N GLY A 429 -15.54 12.67 -15.19
CA GLY A 429 -16.68 13.37 -14.60
C GLY A 429 -17.60 12.41 -13.85
N PHE A 430 -18.32 12.94 -12.87
CA PHE A 430 -19.30 12.14 -12.13
C PHE A 430 -20.31 11.49 -13.08
N LYS A 431 -20.40 10.16 -13.02
CA LYS A 431 -21.42 9.34 -13.67
C LYS A 431 -22.29 8.67 -12.60
N ASP A 432 -23.60 8.72 -12.80
CA ASP A 432 -24.58 8.07 -11.93
C ASP A 432 -25.07 6.77 -12.57
N PHE A 433 -24.76 5.64 -11.95
CA PHE A 433 -25.14 4.30 -12.42
C PHE A 433 -26.24 3.66 -11.57
N ARG A 434 -26.98 4.44 -10.76
CA ARG A 434 -28.07 3.90 -9.93
C ARG A 434 -29.15 3.19 -10.74
N THR A 435 -29.38 3.58 -11.99
CA THR A 435 -30.36 2.97 -12.90
C THR A 435 -29.77 1.88 -13.83
N ASP A 436 -28.45 1.86 -14.03
CA ASP A 436 -27.76 0.89 -14.91
C ASP A 436 -26.57 0.25 -14.19
N LEU A 437 -26.86 -0.73 -13.33
CA LEU A 437 -25.85 -1.45 -12.56
C LEU A 437 -24.90 -2.29 -13.44
N VAL A 438 -25.37 -2.77 -14.59
CA VAL A 438 -24.54 -3.58 -15.49
C VAL A 438 -23.52 -2.69 -16.20
N GLY A 439 -23.96 -1.54 -16.72
CA GLY A 439 -23.09 -0.51 -17.28
C GLY A 439 -22.08 0.00 -16.26
N GLY A 440 -22.52 0.29 -15.04
CA GLY A 440 -21.63 0.70 -13.94
C GLY A 440 -20.56 -0.34 -13.60
N MET A 441 -20.92 -1.63 -13.53
CA MET A 441 -19.95 -2.71 -13.27
C MET A 441 -18.93 -2.84 -14.41
N LYS A 442 -19.39 -2.79 -15.67
CA LYS A 442 -18.51 -2.84 -16.85
C LYS A 442 -17.55 -1.65 -16.86
N TYR A 443 -18.05 -0.46 -16.57
CA TYR A 443 -17.27 0.77 -16.50
C TYR A 443 -16.19 0.69 -15.40
N LEU A 444 -16.55 0.31 -14.16
CA LEU A 444 -15.58 0.18 -13.08
C LEU A 444 -14.54 -0.91 -13.36
N LYS A 445 -14.95 -2.03 -13.97
CA LYS A 445 -14.03 -3.08 -14.43
C LYS A 445 -13.06 -2.55 -15.49
N GLU A 446 -13.55 -1.81 -16.48
CA GLU A 446 -12.71 -1.19 -17.52
C GLU A 446 -11.69 -0.22 -16.91
N CYS A 447 -12.07 0.61 -15.94
CA CYS A 447 -11.14 1.50 -15.25
C CYS A 447 -10.00 0.71 -14.57
N VAL A 448 -10.33 -0.40 -13.91
CA VAL A 448 -9.34 -1.24 -13.23
C VAL A 448 -8.45 -2.02 -14.22
N ASP A 449 -9.04 -2.54 -15.29
CA ASP A 449 -8.33 -3.36 -16.29
C ASP A 449 -7.43 -2.50 -17.19
N THR A 450 -7.88 -1.30 -17.61
CA THR A 450 -7.10 -0.39 -18.47
C THR A 450 -6.06 0.42 -17.71
N GLN A 451 -6.28 0.66 -16.40
CA GLN A 451 -5.46 1.50 -15.53
C GLN A 451 -5.28 2.96 -15.97
N SER A 452 -5.93 3.37 -17.07
CA SER A 452 -5.81 4.70 -17.67
C SER A 452 -6.95 5.64 -17.30
N LYS A 453 -8.09 5.09 -16.86
CA LYS A 453 -9.29 5.83 -16.45
C LYS A 453 -9.45 5.74 -14.94
N ILE A 454 -9.51 6.89 -14.27
CA ILE A 454 -9.75 6.98 -12.83
C ILE A 454 -11.22 7.38 -12.64
N PRO A 455 -12.07 6.52 -12.05
CA PRO A 455 -13.48 6.85 -11.85
C PRO A 455 -13.62 7.97 -10.82
N HIS A 456 -14.70 8.74 -10.89
CA HIS A 456 -15.01 9.70 -9.82
C HIS A 456 -15.31 8.97 -8.49
N PRO A 457 -14.81 9.41 -7.32
CA PRO A 457 -15.10 8.77 -6.04
C PRO A 457 -16.60 8.64 -5.74
N HIS A 458 -17.39 9.68 -6.02
CA HIS A 458 -18.85 9.64 -5.90
C HIS A 458 -19.52 8.64 -6.86
N THR A 459 -18.96 8.42 -8.06
CA THR A 459 -19.46 7.37 -8.96
C THR A 459 -19.28 5.99 -8.34
N VAL A 460 -18.13 5.73 -7.72
CA VAL A 460 -17.90 4.50 -6.98
C VAL A 460 -18.88 4.38 -5.81
N SER A 461 -19.01 5.43 -4.99
CA SER A 461 -19.91 5.45 -3.82
C SER A 461 -21.38 5.21 -4.18
N HIS A 462 -21.92 5.91 -5.17
CA HIS A 462 -23.31 5.74 -5.63
C HIS A 462 -23.54 4.37 -6.26
N PHE A 463 -22.56 3.86 -7.01
CA PHE A 463 -22.62 2.52 -7.55
C PHE A 463 -22.65 1.47 -6.44
N MET A 464 -21.81 1.61 -5.40
CA MET A 464 -21.81 0.73 -4.24
C MET A 464 -23.17 0.75 -3.52
N ASP A 465 -23.74 1.94 -3.33
CA ASP A 465 -25.04 2.13 -2.68
C ASP A 465 -26.14 1.32 -3.39
N ALA A 466 -26.28 1.50 -4.70
CA ALA A 466 -27.29 0.80 -5.48
C ALA A 466 -26.98 -0.68 -5.72
N TYR A 467 -25.71 -1.06 -5.90
CA TYR A 467 -25.32 -2.45 -6.13
C TYR A 467 -25.51 -3.30 -4.87
N LEU A 468 -25.08 -2.82 -3.71
CA LEU A 468 -25.22 -3.54 -2.44
C LEU A 468 -26.68 -3.64 -1.98
N ALA A 469 -27.54 -2.68 -2.37
CA ALA A 469 -28.98 -2.77 -2.13
C ALA A 469 -29.64 -3.99 -2.82
N THR A 470 -28.99 -4.58 -3.84
CA THR A 470 -29.45 -5.83 -4.47
C THR A 470 -29.08 -7.10 -3.70
N GLY A 471 -28.35 -6.99 -2.59
CA GLY A 471 -27.79 -8.13 -1.83
C GLY A 471 -26.56 -8.77 -2.48
N ARG A 472 -26.11 -8.28 -3.64
CA ARG A 472 -24.93 -8.81 -4.34
C ARG A 472 -23.66 -8.16 -3.83
N VAL A 473 -22.67 -8.97 -3.44
CA VAL A 473 -21.37 -8.46 -2.93
C VAL A 473 -20.19 -8.93 -3.77
N HIS A 474 -20.22 -10.17 -4.27
CA HIS A 474 -19.06 -10.83 -4.87
C HIS A 474 -18.44 -10.09 -6.07
N GLY A 475 -19.26 -9.57 -6.98
CA GLY A 475 -18.79 -8.82 -8.16
C GLY A 475 -18.02 -7.56 -7.76
N LEU A 476 -18.60 -6.76 -6.86
CA LEU A 476 -17.99 -5.55 -6.33
C LEU A 476 -16.69 -5.86 -5.59
N SER A 477 -16.68 -6.86 -4.71
CA SER A 477 -15.45 -7.27 -3.99
C SER A 477 -14.35 -7.71 -4.95
N THR A 478 -14.70 -8.36 -6.06
CA THR A 478 -13.72 -8.79 -7.06
C THR A 478 -13.09 -7.59 -7.77
N VAL A 479 -13.87 -6.58 -8.14
CA VAL A 479 -13.36 -5.34 -8.73
C VAL A 479 -12.48 -4.58 -7.74
N PHE A 480 -12.91 -4.44 -6.48
CA PHE A 480 -12.13 -3.79 -5.43
C PHE A 480 -10.80 -4.50 -5.17
N ARG A 481 -10.79 -5.84 -5.04
CA ARG A 481 -9.54 -6.60 -4.87
C ARG A 481 -8.58 -6.40 -6.04
N ARG A 482 -9.10 -6.33 -7.27
CA ARG A 482 -8.29 -6.03 -8.46
C ARG A 482 -7.76 -4.59 -8.43
N ALA A 483 -8.59 -3.62 -8.06
CA ALA A 483 -8.18 -2.22 -7.92
C ALA A 483 -7.04 -2.08 -6.91
N LEU A 484 -7.15 -2.72 -5.74
CA LEU A 484 -6.13 -2.71 -4.67
C LEU A 484 -4.83 -3.42 -5.06
N LYS A 485 -4.90 -4.44 -5.92
CA LYS A 485 -3.71 -5.12 -6.47
C LYS A 485 -3.05 -4.35 -7.63
N GLY A 486 -3.76 -3.38 -8.23
CA GLY A 486 -3.34 -2.65 -9.42
C GLY A 486 -2.71 -1.28 -9.12
N ASN A 487 -3.12 -0.27 -9.89
CA ASN A 487 -2.63 1.10 -9.77
C ASN A 487 -3.05 1.74 -8.43
N ARG A 488 -2.08 2.22 -7.64
CA ARG A 488 -2.32 2.90 -6.35
C ARG A 488 -3.26 4.10 -6.44
N THR A 489 -3.25 4.84 -7.54
CA THR A 489 -4.18 5.96 -7.72
C THR A 489 -5.63 5.48 -7.84
N ILE A 490 -5.87 4.40 -8.59
CA ILE A 490 -7.20 3.79 -8.69
C ILE A 490 -7.61 3.20 -7.35
N ALA A 491 -6.72 2.48 -6.68
CA ALA A 491 -6.94 1.95 -5.33
C ALA A 491 -7.38 3.05 -4.35
N ARG A 492 -6.66 4.18 -4.29
CA ARG A 492 -7.04 5.34 -3.47
C ARG A 492 -8.43 5.86 -3.80
N THR A 493 -8.77 6.00 -5.08
CA THR A 493 -10.09 6.50 -5.48
C THR A 493 -11.21 5.53 -5.12
N PHE A 494 -11.01 4.23 -5.26
CA PHE A 494 -11.98 3.21 -4.84
C PHE A 494 -12.18 3.21 -3.32
N LEU A 495 -11.09 3.31 -2.54
CA LEU A 495 -11.16 3.42 -1.08
C LEU A 495 -11.81 4.72 -0.63
N LEU A 496 -11.56 5.83 -1.32
CA LEU A 496 -12.26 7.08 -1.09
C LEU A 496 -13.77 6.92 -1.34
N GLY A 497 -14.14 6.25 -2.43
CA GLY A 497 -15.53 5.90 -2.74
C GLY A 497 -16.18 5.03 -1.66
N GLU A 498 -15.45 4.05 -1.12
CA GLU A 498 -15.87 3.23 0.02
C GLU A 498 -16.07 4.08 1.29
N MET A 499 -15.13 4.96 1.62
CA MET A 499 -15.26 5.86 2.78
C MET A 499 -16.44 6.82 2.63
N LEU A 500 -16.68 7.36 1.43
CA LEU A 500 -17.86 8.19 1.13
C LEU A 500 -19.16 7.41 1.26
N PHE A 501 -19.17 6.15 0.82
CA PHE A 501 -20.31 5.25 0.99
C PHE A 501 -20.63 5.03 2.48
N TYR A 502 -19.64 4.77 3.32
CA TYR A 502 -19.87 4.63 4.76
C TYR A 502 -20.29 5.93 5.43
N ARG A 503 -19.73 7.07 5.02
CA ARG A 503 -20.15 8.41 5.46
C ARG A 503 -21.63 8.65 5.17
N ASN A 504 -22.06 8.39 3.94
CA ASN A 504 -23.44 8.63 3.49
C ASN A 504 -24.47 7.77 4.24
N ARG A 505 -24.05 6.66 4.85
CA ARG A 505 -24.88 5.78 5.69
C ARG A 505 -24.68 6.00 7.20
N SER A 506 -24.00 7.08 7.58
CA SER A 506 -23.70 7.41 8.98
C SER A 506 -22.97 6.27 9.71
N HIS A 507 -22.00 5.63 9.04
CA HIS A 507 -21.14 4.59 9.60
C HIS A 507 -19.68 5.07 9.75
N PRO A 508 -19.40 6.04 10.64
CA PRO A 508 -18.08 6.66 10.78
C PRO A 508 -17.00 5.69 11.29
N THR A 509 -17.38 4.63 12.02
CA THR A 509 -16.42 3.61 12.50
C THR A 509 -15.78 2.87 11.34
N LEU A 510 -16.56 2.56 10.28
CA LEU A 510 -16.05 1.89 9.08
C LEU A 510 -15.16 2.82 8.24
N VAL A 511 -15.37 4.14 8.30
CA VAL A 511 -14.47 5.14 7.69
C VAL A 511 -13.09 5.09 8.36
N ILE A 512 -13.06 5.06 9.70
CA ILE A 512 -11.81 4.95 10.47
C ILE A 512 -11.10 3.63 10.18
N GLU A 513 -11.83 2.52 10.18
CA GLU A 513 -11.26 1.20 9.88
C GLU A 513 -10.67 1.13 8.47
N THR A 514 -11.42 1.58 7.46
CA THR A 514 -10.93 1.65 6.07
C THR A 514 -9.66 2.50 5.98
N PHE A 515 -9.60 3.60 6.71
CA PHE A 515 -8.43 4.45 6.71
C PHE A 515 -7.20 3.78 7.35
N VAL A 516 -7.35 3.20 8.55
CA VAL A 516 -6.25 2.57 9.29
C VAL A 516 -5.69 1.35 8.56
N ASP A 517 -6.56 0.57 7.92
CA ASP A 517 -6.14 -0.63 7.20
C ASP A 517 -5.31 -0.25 5.95
N HIS A 518 -5.76 0.74 5.17
CA HIS A 518 -5.24 0.99 3.82
C HIS A 518 -4.28 2.18 3.69
N PHE A 519 -4.23 3.06 4.69
CA PHE A 519 -3.45 4.28 4.62
C PHE A 519 -2.44 4.38 5.75
N LEU A 520 -1.34 5.09 5.47
CA LEU A 520 -0.48 5.61 6.52
C LEU A 520 -1.28 6.59 7.37
N THR A 521 -1.09 6.57 8.69
CA THR A 521 -1.80 7.42 9.65
C THR A 521 -1.27 8.86 9.63
N MET A 522 -1.26 9.45 8.44
CA MET A 522 -0.82 10.81 8.16
C MET A 522 -2.03 11.75 8.11
N GLY A 523 -1.83 12.99 8.54
CA GLY A 523 -2.88 14.03 8.50
C GLY A 523 -3.79 14.05 9.72
N VAL A 524 -3.73 13.01 10.57
CA VAL A 524 -4.49 12.85 11.81
C VAL A 524 -3.54 12.34 12.89
N PRO A 525 -3.63 12.78 14.16
CA PRO A 525 -2.80 12.24 15.23
C PRO A 525 -2.96 10.72 15.38
N GLU A 526 -1.87 9.98 15.17
CA GLU A 526 -1.87 8.51 15.13
C GLU A 526 -2.41 7.90 16.43
N GLN A 527 -1.97 8.40 17.58
CA GLN A 527 -2.41 7.91 18.89
C GLN A 527 -3.94 8.01 19.07
N LEU A 528 -4.53 9.13 18.62
CA LEU A 528 -5.97 9.34 18.69
C LEU A 528 -6.72 8.35 17.79
N LEU A 529 -6.22 8.18 16.56
CA LEU A 529 -6.82 7.32 15.56
C LEU A 529 -6.74 5.84 15.97
N LEU A 530 -5.56 5.37 16.40
CA LEU A 530 -5.35 4.00 16.86
C LEU A 530 -6.13 3.70 18.14
N ARG A 531 -6.23 4.65 19.08
CA ARG A 531 -7.09 4.49 20.27
C ARG A 531 -8.54 4.26 19.86
N ARG A 532 -9.05 5.02 18.89
CA ARG A 532 -10.43 4.87 18.39
C ARG A 532 -10.62 3.56 17.63
N TYR A 533 -9.64 3.17 16.81
CA TYR A 533 -9.65 1.91 16.07
C TYR A 533 -9.64 0.70 17.01
N ASN A 534 -8.78 0.69 18.02
CA ASN A 534 -8.73 -0.39 19.02
C ASN A 534 -10.06 -0.52 19.78
N LEU A 535 -10.71 0.60 20.13
CA LEU A 535 -12.04 0.57 20.73
C LEU A 535 -13.09 -0.08 19.79
N ILE A 536 -13.00 0.16 18.48
CA ILE A 536 -13.88 -0.48 17.50
C ILE A 536 -13.64 -2.00 17.45
N LEU A 537 -12.37 -2.42 17.50
CA LEU A 537 -12.01 -3.85 17.53
C LEU A 537 -12.48 -4.53 18.81
N SER A 538 -12.23 -3.94 19.98
CA SER A 538 -12.67 -4.51 21.27
C SER A 538 -14.19 -4.70 21.32
N ARG A 539 -14.97 -3.75 20.81
CA ARG A 539 -16.43 -3.88 20.72
C ARG A 539 -16.89 -5.02 19.79
N ARG A 540 -16.09 -5.37 18.78
CA ARG A 540 -16.37 -6.53 17.91
C ARG A 540 -16.01 -7.84 18.58
N GLU A 541 -14.93 -7.87 19.35
CA GLU A 541 -14.51 -9.04 20.11
C GLU A 541 -15.47 -9.33 21.28
N GLU A 542 -16.05 -8.28 21.88
CA GLU A 542 -17.05 -8.38 22.94
C GLU A 542 -18.44 -8.80 22.44
N TYR A 543 -18.71 -8.70 21.13
CA TYR A 543 -20.00 -9.05 20.55
C TYR A 543 -20.34 -10.52 20.79
N ASN A 544 -21.43 -10.76 21.50
CA ASN A 544 -21.91 -12.10 21.76
C ASN A 544 -23.22 -12.32 20.98
N PRO A 545 -23.23 -13.21 19.97
CA PRO A 545 -24.44 -13.44 19.17
C PRO A 545 -25.62 -13.99 19.99
N ALA A 546 -25.37 -14.52 21.20
CA ALA A 546 -26.43 -14.98 22.11
C ALA A 546 -27.06 -13.83 22.95
N LYS A 547 -26.40 -12.68 23.08
CA LYS A 547 -26.86 -11.55 23.90
C LYS A 547 -27.23 -10.32 23.09
N ASP A 548 -26.55 -10.12 21.96
CA ASP A 548 -26.65 -8.88 21.18
C ASP A 548 -27.44 -9.12 19.89
N GLU A 549 -28.60 -8.45 19.77
CA GLU A 549 -29.52 -8.62 18.64
C GLU A 549 -28.92 -8.18 17.29
N THR A 550 -27.96 -7.24 17.31
CA THR A 550 -27.41 -6.65 16.08
C THR A 550 -25.91 -6.92 15.98
N PRO A 551 -25.45 -7.61 14.91
CA PRO A 551 -24.03 -7.81 14.71
C PRO A 551 -23.33 -6.47 14.50
N PRO A 552 -22.08 -6.32 14.98
CA PRO A 552 -21.32 -5.12 14.76
C PRO A 552 -21.14 -4.94 13.25
N LEU A 553 -21.36 -3.72 12.78
CA LEU A 553 -21.17 -3.37 11.39
C LEU A 553 -19.76 -3.76 10.95
N SER A 554 -19.67 -4.50 9.85
CA SER A 554 -18.42 -4.90 9.21
C SER A 554 -18.28 -4.22 7.85
N ARG A 555 -17.04 -4.09 7.37
CA ARG A 555 -16.79 -3.62 6.02
C ARG A 555 -17.35 -4.63 5.02
N PHE A 556 -17.87 -4.14 3.89
CA PHE A 556 -18.35 -5.05 2.83
C PHE A 556 -17.19 -5.87 2.21
N LEU A 557 -15.97 -5.34 2.30
CA LEU A 557 -14.76 -5.97 1.83
C LEU A 557 -13.88 -6.37 3.02
N ASP A 558 -13.99 -7.63 3.42
CA ASP A 558 -13.07 -8.24 4.35
C ASP A 558 -11.80 -8.66 3.61
N LEU A 559 -10.67 -8.06 3.99
CA LEU A 559 -9.35 -8.37 3.45
C LEU A 559 -8.49 -8.84 4.60
N ASP A 560 -7.84 -9.99 4.39
CA ASP A 560 -6.82 -10.45 5.32
C ASP A 560 -5.76 -9.35 5.47
N ARG A 561 -5.45 -8.97 6.70
CA ARG A 561 -4.44 -7.94 7.01
C ARG A 561 -3.11 -8.25 6.33
N GLU A 562 -2.77 -9.53 6.15
CA GLU A 562 -1.57 -9.94 5.43
C GLU A 562 -1.58 -9.51 3.96
N THR A 563 -2.74 -9.41 3.32
CA THR A 563 -2.87 -8.96 1.93
C THR A 563 -2.69 -7.46 1.74
N ILE A 564 -2.86 -6.68 2.82
CA ILE A 564 -2.70 -5.22 2.84
C ILE A 564 -1.29 -4.81 3.28
N ARG A 565 -0.56 -5.66 4.01
CA ARG A 565 0.81 -5.39 4.44
C ARG A 565 1.71 -4.99 3.28
N GLY A 566 2.49 -3.93 3.48
CA GLY A 566 3.38 -3.31 2.52
C GLY A 566 2.69 -2.52 1.41
N ARG A 567 1.38 -2.32 1.53
CA ARG A 567 0.56 -1.64 0.52
C ARG A 567 -0.17 -0.44 1.10
N LYS A 568 0.16 0.01 2.31
CA LYS A 568 -0.41 1.25 2.81
C LYS A 568 -0.08 2.40 1.88
N MET A 569 -1.09 3.21 1.62
CA MET A 569 -1.02 4.34 0.71
C MET A 569 -0.95 5.63 1.51
N ILE A 570 -0.41 6.67 0.87
CA ILE A 570 -0.45 8.01 1.45
C ILE A 570 -1.84 8.58 1.20
N PRO A 571 -2.55 9.02 2.26
CA PRO A 571 -3.90 9.52 2.14
C PRO A 571 -3.93 10.87 1.42
N LEU A 572 -4.94 11.07 0.57
CA LEU A 572 -5.28 12.41 0.06
C LEU A 572 -5.93 13.23 1.19
N THR A 573 -5.89 14.57 1.08
CA THR A 573 -6.56 15.47 2.02
C THR A 573 -8.03 15.09 2.24
N LEU A 574 -8.76 14.70 1.19
CA LEU A 574 -10.15 14.30 1.32
C LEU A 574 -10.34 13.05 2.19
N HIS A 575 -9.42 12.08 2.16
CA HIS A 575 -9.47 10.94 3.09
C HIS A 575 -9.30 11.42 4.53
N CYS A 576 -8.32 12.30 4.79
CA CYS A 576 -8.09 12.86 6.11
C CYS A 576 -9.31 13.66 6.61
N ASN A 577 -10.00 14.39 5.72
CA ASN A 577 -11.20 15.14 6.07
C ASN A 577 -12.34 14.21 6.52
N LEU A 578 -12.54 13.10 5.81
CA LEU A 578 -13.53 12.07 6.19
C LEU A 578 -13.19 11.42 7.53
N VAL A 579 -11.90 11.22 7.82
CA VAL A 579 -11.47 10.70 9.13
C VAL A 579 -11.70 11.72 10.23
N TRP A 580 -11.40 13.00 10.02
CA TRP A 580 -11.70 14.04 11.00
C TRP A 580 -13.20 14.14 11.28
N GLU A 581 -14.03 14.08 10.23
CA GLU A 581 -15.48 14.02 10.36
C GLU A 581 -15.95 12.79 11.15
N ALA A 582 -15.40 11.61 10.85
CA ALA A 582 -15.69 10.39 11.59
C ALA A 582 -15.25 10.46 13.06
N LEU A 583 -14.10 11.06 13.34
CA LEU A 583 -13.61 11.28 14.71
C LEU A 583 -14.51 12.26 15.47
N ILE A 584 -14.96 13.33 14.83
CA ILE A 584 -15.90 14.31 15.42
C ILE A 584 -17.23 13.62 15.73
N PHE A 585 -17.77 12.83 14.80
CA PHE A 585 -19.06 12.14 14.98
C PHE A 585 -19.00 11.07 16.09
N THR A 586 -17.88 10.34 16.19
CA THR A 586 -17.69 9.28 17.20
C THR A 586 -17.22 9.81 18.56
N SER A 587 -16.98 11.11 18.68
CA SER A 587 -16.54 11.75 19.93
C SER A 587 -17.70 12.44 20.65
N PRO A 588 -17.69 12.45 21.99
CA PRO A 588 -18.72 13.15 22.75
C PRO A 588 -18.59 14.67 22.54
N PRO A 589 -19.69 15.45 22.68
CA PRO A 589 -19.71 16.88 22.35
C PRO A 589 -18.64 17.74 23.05
N ASP A 590 -18.31 17.40 24.30
CA ASP A 590 -17.30 18.05 25.15
C ASP A 590 -15.87 17.85 24.62
N ALA A 591 -15.58 16.75 23.93
CA ALA A 591 -14.26 16.45 23.39
C ALA A 591 -13.94 17.18 22.08
N ILE A 592 -14.94 17.77 21.41
CA ILE A 592 -14.81 18.32 20.05
C ILE A 592 -13.89 19.55 20.02
N ASP A 593 -13.92 20.37 21.06
CA ASP A 593 -12.99 21.50 21.20
C ASP A 593 -11.54 21.03 21.29
N GLY A 594 -11.28 19.99 22.10
CA GLY A 594 -9.97 19.38 22.21
C GLY A 594 -9.48 18.82 20.87
N LEU A 595 -10.37 18.18 20.11
CA LEU A 595 -10.06 17.71 18.75
C LEU A 595 -9.73 18.86 17.80
N TYR A 596 -10.47 19.95 17.86
CA TYR A 596 -10.22 21.12 17.03
C TYR A 596 -8.86 21.77 17.36
N GLN A 597 -8.51 21.89 18.65
CA GLN A 597 -7.20 22.40 19.06
C GLN A 597 -6.05 21.47 18.64
N LEU A 598 -6.25 20.15 18.71
CA LEU A 598 -5.28 19.17 18.20
C LEU A 598 -5.10 19.31 16.68
N PHE A 599 -6.20 19.49 15.94
CA PHE A 599 -6.16 19.74 14.50
C PHE A 599 -5.42 21.04 14.17
N LEU A 600 -5.71 22.14 14.88
CA LEU A 600 -5.01 23.42 14.71
C LEU A 600 -3.51 23.30 14.99
N ARG A 601 -3.12 22.64 16.09
CA ARG A 601 -1.71 22.40 16.41
C ARG A 601 -1.02 21.63 15.29
N ALA A 602 -1.64 20.55 14.83
CA ALA A 602 -1.12 19.74 13.73
C ALA A 602 -1.01 20.55 12.42
N ALA A 603 -1.91 21.48 12.16
CA ALA A 603 -1.83 22.38 11.00
C ALA A 603 -0.73 23.45 11.15
N GLN A 604 -0.55 24.02 12.36
CA GLN A 604 0.46 25.04 12.65
C GLN A 604 1.90 24.51 12.57
N GLU A 605 2.13 23.29 13.05
CA GLU A 605 3.44 22.62 12.99
C GLU A 605 3.94 22.41 11.54
N ARG A 606 3.05 22.52 10.56
CA ARG A 606 3.33 22.31 9.14
C ARG A 606 3.58 23.60 8.36
N ASP A 607 3.43 24.78 8.97
CA ASP A 607 3.72 26.04 8.27
C ASP A 607 5.23 26.08 7.90
N PRO A 608 5.59 26.01 6.60
CA PRO A 608 6.97 25.92 6.16
C PRO A 608 7.79 27.15 6.58
N GLN A 609 7.17 28.32 6.74
CA GLN A 609 7.89 29.51 7.21
C GLN A 609 8.19 29.50 8.70
N ARG A 610 7.46 28.71 9.51
CA ARG A 610 7.81 28.50 10.92
C ARG A 610 9.00 27.54 11.03
N LYS A 611 9.02 26.48 10.21
CA LYS A 611 10.15 25.52 10.17
C LYS A 611 11.47 26.21 9.80
N SER A 612 11.49 27.14 8.84
CA SER A 612 12.74 27.80 8.43
C SER A 612 13.41 28.64 9.52
N LYS A 613 12.68 29.09 10.55
CA LYS A 613 13.23 29.89 11.65
C LYS A 613 13.60 29.09 12.90
N SER A 614 12.90 28.00 13.22
CA SER A 614 13.16 27.26 14.47
C SER A 614 14.15 26.11 14.31
N THR A 615 14.35 25.57 13.11
CA THR A 615 15.11 24.32 12.92
C THR A 615 16.61 24.53 12.69
N ARG A 616 17.09 25.78 12.55
CA ARG A 616 18.53 26.04 12.36
C ARG A 616 19.39 25.85 13.62
N SER A 617 18.77 25.75 14.80
CA SER A 617 19.48 25.69 16.09
C SER A 617 19.42 24.35 16.83
N GLN A 618 18.72 23.34 16.30
CA GLN A 618 18.70 22.00 16.88
C GLN A 618 19.02 20.98 15.79
N GLY A 619 20.30 20.60 15.69
CA GLY A 619 20.84 19.63 14.72
C GLY A 619 20.40 18.18 14.96
N ALA A 620 19.15 17.96 15.37
CA ALA A 620 18.56 16.63 15.47
C ALA A 620 17.73 16.39 14.20
N ASP A 621 18.15 15.41 13.41
CA ASP A 621 17.43 14.79 12.30
C ASP A 621 15.99 14.44 12.72
N GLN A 622 15.04 15.38 12.55
CA GLN A 622 13.63 15.03 12.63
C GLN A 622 13.23 14.34 11.33
N ASP A 623 13.44 13.03 11.33
CA ASP A 623 13.07 12.02 10.33
C ASP A 623 11.55 11.79 10.22
N THR A 624 10.72 12.81 10.49
CA THR A 624 9.27 12.68 10.47
C THR A 624 8.70 12.96 9.09
N LEU A 625 7.82 12.07 8.63
CA LEU A 625 7.06 12.25 7.40
C LEU A 625 6.20 13.49 7.48
N ASP A 626 6.20 14.33 6.44
CA ASP A 626 5.30 15.47 6.36
C ASP A 626 3.87 15.00 6.05
N PRO A 627 2.93 15.10 6.99
CA PRO A 627 1.53 14.75 6.74
C PRO A 627 0.86 15.69 5.71
N PRO A 628 -0.18 15.23 4.99
CA PRO A 628 -0.86 16.02 3.95
C PRO A 628 -1.33 17.36 4.50
N MET A 629 -1.03 18.45 3.78
CA MET A 629 -1.31 19.81 4.25
C MET A 629 -2.80 19.99 4.55
N ALA A 630 -3.11 20.59 5.71
CA ALA A 630 -4.47 20.99 6.04
C ALA A 630 -4.95 21.97 4.97
N GLN A 631 -6.11 21.68 4.38
CA GLN A 631 -6.74 22.58 3.43
C GLN A 631 -7.88 23.31 4.15
N PRO A 632 -8.34 24.47 3.66
CA PRO A 632 -9.53 25.12 4.20
C PRO A 632 -10.75 24.20 4.25
N SER A 633 -10.88 23.25 3.33
CA SER A 633 -11.95 22.23 3.36
C SER A 633 -11.84 21.27 4.54
N SER A 634 -10.64 21.07 5.11
CA SER A 634 -10.42 20.26 6.31
C SER A 634 -11.08 20.82 7.56
N PHE A 635 -11.44 22.11 7.56
CA PHE A 635 -12.14 22.77 8.66
C PHE A 635 -13.66 22.55 8.61
N MET A 636 -14.21 22.14 7.47
CA MET A 636 -15.65 22.00 7.27
C MET A 636 -16.34 21.08 8.29
N PRO A 637 -15.79 19.89 8.63
CA PRO A 637 -16.38 19.04 9.66
C PRO A 637 -16.48 19.73 11.02
N PHE A 638 -15.48 20.53 11.38
CA PHE A 638 -15.46 21.30 12.62
C PHE A 638 -16.44 22.47 12.59
N ILE A 639 -16.50 23.22 11.48
CA ILE A 639 -17.47 24.33 11.32
C ILE A 639 -18.89 23.80 11.52
N ARG A 640 -19.26 22.72 10.82
CA ARG A 640 -20.60 22.12 10.92
C ARG A 640 -20.94 21.78 12.36
N ARG A 641 -20.07 21.01 13.01
CA ARG A 641 -20.37 20.46 14.32
C ARG A 641 -20.25 21.48 15.45
N LEU A 642 -19.24 22.34 15.42
CA LEU A 642 -19.08 23.39 16.44
C LEU A 642 -20.13 24.48 16.29
N ALA A 643 -20.55 24.84 15.07
CA ALA A 643 -21.64 25.81 14.90
C ALA A 643 -22.97 25.30 15.44
N ASP A 644 -23.23 24.00 15.31
CA ASP A 644 -24.41 23.37 15.92
C ASP A 644 -24.37 23.39 17.46
N LEU A 645 -23.18 23.31 18.07
CA LEU A 645 -23.01 23.26 19.53
C LEU A 645 -22.88 24.65 20.19
N LYS A 646 -22.20 25.59 19.53
CA LYS A 646 -21.80 26.89 20.09
C LYS A 646 -22.42 28.10 19.39
N GLY A 647 -23.12 27.88 18.29
CA GLY A 647 -23.68 28.95 17.46
C GLY A 647 -22.80 29.32 16.25
N PRO A 648 -23.37 30.02 15.25
CA PRO A 648 -22.71 30.31 13.98
C PRO A 648 -21.46 31.20 14.07
N GLU A 649 -21.29 31.95 15.16
CA GLU A 649 -20.14 32.83 15.43
C GLU A 649 -18.80 32.08 15.39
N ILE A 650 -18.80 30.83 15.85
CA ILE A 650 -17.59 29.99 15.82
C ILE A 650 -17.08 29.80 14.39
N GLY A 651 -17.96 29.85 13.39
CA GLY A 651 -17.58 29.78 11.98
C GLY A 651 -16.70 30.97 11.55
N LEU A 652 -16.95 32.17 12.07
CA LEU A 652 -16.10 33.35 11.80
C LEU A 652 -14.74 33.22 12.46
N GLN A 653 -14.70 32.69 13.69
CA GLN A 653 -13.44 32.37 14.37
C GLN A 653 -12.63 31.34 13.58
N ILE A 654 -13.28 30.29 13.07
CA ILE A 654 -12.59 29.28 12.25
C ILE A 654 -12.06 29.87 10.94
N ILE A 655 -12.79 30.79 10.29
CA ILE A 655 -12.26 31.53 9.14
C ILE A 655 -10.99 32.31 9.52
N GLN A 656 -10.99 32.96 10.69
CA GLN A 656 -9.81 33.65 11.21
C GLN A 656 -8.64 32.68 11.44
N ASP A 657 -8.91 31.48 11.95
CA ASP A 657 -7.90 30.44 12.15
C ASP A 657 -7.31 29.93 10.82
N ILE A 658 -8.15 29.76 9.78
CA ILE A 658 -7.71 29.43 8.42
C ILE A 658 -6.76 30.52 7.90
N LEU A 659 -7.11 31.79 8.09
CA LEU A 659 -6.28 32.93 7.70
C LEU A 659 -4.98 33.02 8.52
N ASN A 660 -5.03 32.71 9.82
CA ASN A 660 -3.86 32.64 10.71
C ASN A 660 -2.87 31.56 10.28
N LEU A 661 -3.37 30.49 9.68
CA LEU A 661 -2.58 29.42 9.05
C LEU A 661 -2.12 29.77 7.64
N ARG A 662 -2.41 31.00 7.17
CA ARG A 662 -2.06 31.51 5.83
C ARG A 662 -2.70 30.70 4.70
N LEU A 663 -3.81 30.06 5.00
CA LEU A 663 -4.64 29.39 4.01
C LEU A 663 -5.71 30.38 3.54
N GLN A 664 -6.08 30.30 2.26
CA GLN A 664 -7.15 31.13 1.71
C GLN A 664 -8.49 30.40 1.86
N PRO A 665 -9.47 30.92 2.62
CA PRO A 665 -10.76 30.27 2.72
C PRO A 665 -11.45 30.17 1.35
N HIS A 666 -11.84 28.96 0.97
CA HIS A 666 -12.55 28.70 -0.28
C HIS A 666 -14.04 29.00 -0.14
N LEU A 667 -14.75 29.12 -1.27
CA LEU A 667 -16.18 29.43 -1.27
C LEU A 667 -17.02 28.46 -0.41
N PRO A 668 -16.79 27.14 -0.38
CA PRO A 668 -17.56 26.23 0.49
C PRO A 668 -17.47 26.59 1.98
N VAL A 669 -16.33 27.10 2.45
CA VAL A 669 -16.14 27.53 3.86
C VAL A 669 -17.06 28.71 4.17
N TYR A 670 -17.03 29.75 3.34
CA TYR A 670 -17.92 30.89 3.51
C TYR A 670 -19.39 30.50 3.37
N THR A 671 -19.69 29.55 2.48
CA THR A 671 -21.04 29.08 2.26
C THR A 671 -21.62 28.38 3.47
N GLU A 672 -20.83 27.52 4.11
CA GLU A 672 -21.24 26.84 5.34
C GLU A 672 -21.47 27.87 6.45
N VAL A 673 -20.52 28.78 6.69
CA VAL A 673 -20.65 29.79 7.74
C VAL A 673 -21.86 30.69 7.52
N ALA A 674 -22.00 31.27 6.31
CA ALA A 674 -23.13 32.13 5.99
C ALA A 674 -24.47 31.39 6.01
N GLY A 675 -24.50 30.13 5.54
CA GLY A 675 -25.68 29.27 5.63
C GLY A 675 -26.11 29.00 7.07
N ARG A 676 -25.16 28.86 8.00
CA ARG A 676 -25.45 28.72 9.44
C ARG A 676 -26.00 30.02 10.04
N PHE A 677 -25.46 31.19 9.71
CA PHE A 677 -26.06 32.47 10.12
C PHE A 677 -27.49 32.64 9.59
N ALA A 678 -27.72 32.30 8.31
CA ALA A 678 -29.05 32.36 7.70
C ALA A 678 -30.04 31.41 8.41
N LYS A 679 -29.62 30.17 8.69
CA LYS A 679 -30.41 29.17 9.43
C LYS A 679 -30.70 29.58 10.87
N SER A 680 -29.82 30.36 11.50
CA SER A 680 -30.06 30.95 12.82
C SER A 680 -30.88 32.25 12.79
N GLY A 681 -31.30 32.72 11.60
CA GLY A 681 -32.10 33.95 11.45
C GLY A 681 -31.33 35.25 11.63
N LYS A 682 -30.00 35.21 11.57
CA LYS A 682 -29.08 36.36 11.71
C LYS A 682 -28.85 37.03 10.36
N VAL A 683 -29.83 37.84 9.95
CA VAL A 683 -29.90 38.45 8.61
C VAL A 683 -28.73 39.38 8.34
N GLU A 684 -28.43 40.28 9.28
CA GLU A 684 -27.38 41.30 9.14
C GLU A 684 -25.99 40.68 8.95
N GLU A 685 -25.64 39.69 9.77
CA GLU A 685 -24.37 38.98 9.69
C GLU A 685 -24.25 38.20 8.38
N THR A 686 -25.34 37.58 7.94
CA THR A 686 -25.39 36.89 6.64
C THR A 686 -25.11 37.87 5.50
N TYR A 687 -25.76 39.04 5.49
CA TYR A 687 -25.56 40.04 4.44
C TYR A 687 -24.17 40.69 4.48
N LYS A 688 -23.55 40.85 5.65
CA LYS A 688 -22.14 41.25 5.73
C LYS A 688 -21.24 40.29 4.96
N ILE A 689 -21.42 38.97 5.14
CA ILE A 689 -20.64 37.96 4.40
C ILE A 689 -20.95 38.04 2.90
N VAL A 690 -22.23 38.13 2.51
CA VAL A 690 -22.62 38.25 1.09
C VAL A 690 -21.97 39.47 0.44
N GLN A 691 -22.06 40.64 1.07
CA GLN A 691 -21.48 41.88 0.56
C GLN A 691 -19.96 41.81 0.47
N GLN A 692 -19.30 41.18 1.44
CA GLN A 692 -17.87 40.95 1.42
C GLN A 692 -17.45 40.08 0.22
N LEU A 693 -18.16 38.98 -0.05
CA LEU A 693 -17.87 38.12 -1.21
C LEU A 693 -18.22 38.79 -2.55
N GLU A 694 -19.32 39.54 -2.62
CA GLU A 694 -19.75 40.25 -3.83
C GLU A 694 -18.83 41.41 -4.20
N SER A 695 -18.36 42.18 -3.20
CA SER A 695 -17.46 43.31 -3.42
C SER A 695 -16.07 42.89 -3.91
N ARG A 696 -15.66 41.64 -3.61
CA ARG A 696 -14.32 41.09 -3.88
C ARG A 696 -13.17 41.99 -3.37
N GLN A 697 -13.45 42.84 -2.39
CA GLN A 697 -12.45 43.71 -1.79
C GLN A 697 -11.44 42.87 -1.02
N HIS A 698 -10.17 43.28 -1.09
CA HIS A 698 -9.11 42.61 -0.33
C HIS A 698 -9.35 42.79 1.16
N ILE A 699 -9.35 41.67 1.88
CA ILE A 699 -9.43 41.63 3.33
C ILE A 699 -8.00 41.76 3.85
N GLU A 700 -7.72 42.85 4.58
CA GLU A 700 -6.46 42.98 5.31
C GLU A 700 -6.54 42.15 6.60
N HIS A 701 -5.79 41.05 6.64
CA HIS A 701 -5.71 40.17 7.81
C HIS A 701 -4.35 40.31 8.48
N VAL A 702 -4.35 40.65 9.77
CA VAL A 702 -3.14 40.73 10.59
C VAL A 702 -2.86 39.35 11.18
N LEU A 703 -1.77 38.74 10.73
CA LEU A 703 -1.30 37.46 11.26
C LEU A 703 -0.85 37.61 12.72
N PRO A 704 -0.79 36.51 13.51
CA PRO A 704 -0.33 36.54 14.89
C PRO A 704 1.09 37.09 15.09
N ASN A 705 1.91 37.13 14.04
CA ASN A 705 3.26 37.69 14.05
C ASN A 705 3.31 39.20 13.69
N GLY A 706 2.16 39.85 13.54
CA GLY A 706 2.03 41.25 13.13
C GLY A 706 2.08 41.51 11.62
N ASN A 707 2.42 40.51 10.80
CA ASN A 707 2.46 40.68 9.36
C ASN A 707 1.04 40.83 8.78
N LYS A 708 0.85 41.82 7.91
CA LYS A 708 -0.41 41.98 7.17
C LYS A 708 -0.40 41.10 5.93
N THR A 709 -1.47 40.34 5.73
CA THR A 709 -1.74 39.58 4.51
C THR A 709 -3.00 40.10 3.85
N ARG A 710 -2.99 40.22 2.53
CA ARG A 710 -4.16 40.63 1.75
C ARG A 710 -4.79 39.40 1.12
N VAL A 711 -5.98 39.05 1.58
CA VAL A 711 -6.71 37.89 1.06
C VAL A 711 -7.87 38.36 0.21
N ARG A 712 -7.96 37.85 -1.03
CA ARG A 712 -9.09 38.12 -1.90
C ARG A 712 -10.18 37.07 -1.66
N PRO A 713 -11.39 37.45 -1.23
CA PRO A 713 -12.46 36.48 -1.06
C PRO A 713 -12.90 35.90 -2.43
N PRO A 714 -13.33 34.63 -2.47
CA PRO A 714 -13.85 34.02 -3.69
C PRO A 714 -15.19 34.66 -4.08
N ALA A 715 -15.51 34.65 -5.37
CA ALA A 715 -16.80 35.13 -5.84
C ALA A 715 -17.93 34.18 -5.42
N PRO A 716 -19.09 34.70 -4.96
CA PRO A 716 -20.21 33.85 -4.62
C PRO A 716 -20.83 33.27 -5.90
N ASP A 717 -21.01 31.95 -5.90
CA ASP A 717 -21.62 31.19 -6.98
C ASP A 717 -23.11 30.92 -6.72
N PHE A 718 -23.77 30.25 -7.66
CA PHE A 718 -25.18 29.91 -7.53
C PHE A 718 -25.47 29.05 -6.29
N VAL A 719 -24.58 28.10 -5.97
CA VAL A 719 -24.77 27.16 -4.84
C VAL A 719 -24.72 27.92 -3.51
N PHE A 720 -23.82 28.89 -3.38
CA PHE A 720 -23.77 29.80 -2.24
C PHE A 720 -25.12 30.48 -1.97
N TYR A 721 -25.73 31.12 -2.97
CA TYR A 721 -27.01 31.78 -2.77
C TYR A 721 -28.16 30.80 -2.47
N VAL A 722 -28.17 29.61 -3.09
CA VAL A 722 -29.17 28.57 -2.78
C VAL A 722 -29.07 28.12 -1.32
N ALA A 723 -27.85 27.99 -0.78
CA ALA A 723 -27.65 27.66 0.63
C ALA A 723 -28.24 28.72 1.57
N LEU A 724 -28.06 30.00 1.25
CA LEU A 724 -28.61 31.11 2.04
C LEU A 724 -30.13 31.16 1.95
N LEU A 725 -30.68 30.98 0.74
CA LEU A 725 -32.13 30.93 0.52
C LEU A 725 -32.75 29.86 1.43
N ARG A 726 -32.21 28.64 1.41
CA ARG A 726 -32.67 27.56 2.30
C ARG A 726 -32.52 27.93 3.78
N GLY A 727 -31.40 28.52 4.16
CA GLY A 727 -31.17 28.97 5.53
C GLY A 727 -32.24 29.96 6.01
N PHE A 728 -32.59 30.96 5.20
CA PHE A 728 -33.62 31.95 5.53
C PHE A 728 -35.05 31.40 5.51
N VAL A 729 -35.34 30.48 4.59
CA VAL A 729 -36.61 29.74 4.57
C VAL A 729 -36.79 28.96 5.87
N LEU A 730 -35.77 28.19 6.28
CA LEU A 730 -35.79 27.43 7.53
C LEU A 730 -35.92 28.31 8.79
N SER A 731 -35.31 29.51 8.78
CA SER A 731 -35.42 30.47 9.89
C SER A 731 -36.64 31.40 9.78
N ARG A 732 -37.51 31.18 8.78
CA ARG A 732 -38.73 31.97 8.51
C ARG A 732 -38.46 33.47 8.31
N LYS A 733 -37.29 33.83 7.78
CA LYS A 733 -36.93 35.21 7.41
C LYS A 733 -37.28 35.46 5.94
N LEU A 734 -38.57 35.56 5.65
CA LEU A 734 -39.09 35.60 4.26
C LEU A 734 -38.57 36.79 3.44
N GLU A 735 -38.53 37.99 4.02
CA GLU A 735 -38.00 39.18 3.35
C GLU A 735 -36.54 38.98 2.92
N ALA A 736 -35.74 38.39 3.81
CA ALA A 736 -34.34 38.13 3.52
C ALA A 736 -34.18 37.05 2.43
N ALA A 737 -35.02 36.03 2.44
CA ALA A 737 -35.08 34.98 1.42
C ALA A 737 -35.45 35.56 0.04
N GLU A 738 -36.43 36.45 -0.03
CA GLU A 738 -36.86 37.12 -1.27
C GLU A 738 -35.76 37.98 -1.88
N GLU A 739 -35.02 38.71 -1.04
CA GLU A 739 -33.86 39.48 -1.48
C GLU A 739 -32.77 38.57 -2.06
N ILE A 740 -32.53 37.39 -1.46
CA ILE A 740 -31.62 36.39 -2.05
C ILE A 740 -32.15 35.87 -3.40
N VAL A 741 -33.46 35.61 -3.54
CA VAL A 741 -34.07 35.23 -4.82
C VAL A 741 -33.86 36.31 -5.87
N ARG A 742 -34.07 37.58 -5.52
CA ARG A 742 -33.83 38.73 -6.41
C ARG A 742 -32.39 38.77 -6.90
N ARG A 743 -31.42 38.56 -5.99
CA ARG A 743 -29.98 38.49 -6.35
C ARG A 743 -29.66 37.31 -7.26
N ILE A 744 -30.21 36.13 -6.98
CA ILE A 744 -30.06 34.93 -7.81
C ILE A 744 -30.60 35.20 -9.23
N GLN A 745 -31.80 35.77 -9.35
CA GLN A 745 -32.43 36.10 -10.63
C GLN A 745 -31.61 37.13 -11.43
N ALA A 746 -31.14 38.19 -10.75
CA ALA A 746 -30.32 39.23 -11.38
C ALA A 746 -29.00 38.68 -11.93
N LYS A 747 -28.32 37.80 -11.19
CA LYS A 747 -26.94 37.35 -11.50
C LYS A 747 -26.88 36.07 -12.33
N HIS A 748 -27.74 35.09 -12.07
CA HIS A 748 -27.65 33.75 -12.64
C HIS A 748 -28.78 33.39 -13.59
N LYS A 749 -29.92 34.10 -13.55
CA LYS A 749 -31.10 33.85 -14.39
C LYS A 749 -31.49 32.36 -14.46
N PRO A 750 -31.64 31.65 -13.31
CA PRO A 750 -31.92 30.21 -13.32
C PRO A 750 -33.27 29.91 -13.98
N ARG A 751 -33.35 28.77 -14.68
CA ARG A 751 -34.62 28.23 -15.19
C ARG A 751 -35.14 27.15 -14.25
N ARG A 752 -36.46 27.08 -14.04
CA ARG A 752 -37.09 25.96 -13.30
C ARG A 752 -36.70 24.62 -13.93
N GLY A 753 -36.44 23.62 -13.09
CA GLY A 753 -35.97 22.29 -13.47
C GLY A 753 -34.47 22.18 -13.69
N GLN A 754 -33.72 23.29 -13.66
CA GLN A 754 -32.26 23.27 -13.82
C GLN A 754 -31.55 22.84 -12.53
N ASN A 755 -32.12 23.15 -11.37
CA ASN A 755 -31.54 22.80 -10.07
C ASN A 755 -32.65 22.53 -9.05
N ASN A 756 -32.84 21.25 -8.73
CA ASN A 756 -33.88 20.79 -7.81
C ASN A 756 -33.79 21.48 -6.43
N LEU A 757 -32.59 21.73 -5.91
CA LEU A 757 -32.43 22.35 -4.59
C LEU A 757 -32.90 23.81 -4.57
N TYR A 758 -32.73 24.54 -5.67
CA TYR A 758 -33.25 25.89 -5.83
C TYR A 758 -34.77 25.88 -5.98
N ASP A 759 -35.29 24.99 -6.82
CA ASP A 759 -36.74 24.87 -7.06
C ASP A 759 -37.48 24.48 -5.78
N GLU A 760 -36.97 23.48 -5.04
CA GLU A 760 -37.48 23.08 -3.72
C GLU A 760 -37.52 24.26 -2.75
N ALA A 761 -36.41 25.00 -2.62
CA ALA A 761 -36.33 26.13 -1.71
C ALA A 761 -37.27 27.27 -2.10
N LEU A 762 -37.51 27.47 -3.40
CA LEU A 762 -38.42 28.47 -3.93
C LEU A 762 -39.88 28.07 -3.70
N ASP A 763 -40.21 26.80 -3.90
CA ASP A 763 -41.55 26.27 -3.64
C ASP A 763 -41.87 26.33 -2.14
N GLU A 764 -40.92 26.01 -1.27
CA GLU A 764 -41.05 26.14 0.18
C GLU A 764 -41.24 27.61 0.61
N LEU A 765 -40.47 28.54 0.03
CA LEU A 765 -40.66 29.98 0.25
C LEU A 765 -42.08 30.44 -0.16
N ASN A 766 -42.56 30.05 -1.34
CA ASN A 766 -43.88 30.43 -1.83
C ASN A 766 -45.00 29.82 -0.97
N HIS A 767 -44.83 28.57 -0.53
CA HIS A 767 -45.75 27.91 0.37
C HIS A 767 -45.86 28.65 1.71
N LEU A 768 -44.72 29.00 2.30
CA LEU A 768 -44.67 29.81 3.51
C LEU A 768 -45.36 31.16 3.29
N LYS A 769 -45.10 31.88 2.19
CA LYS A 769 -45.79 33.15 1.91
C LYS A 769 -47.31 33.03 1.77
N ALA A 770 -47.82 31.88 1.32
CA ALA A 770 -49.24 31.64 1.14
C ALA A 770 -49.96 31.27 2.46
N MET A 771 -49.23 30.87 3.51
CA MET A 771 -49.83 30.53 4.79
C MET A 771 -50.32 31.79 5.54
N PRO A 772 -51.61 31.88 5.92
CA PRO A 772 -52.14 33.04 6.63
C PRO A 772 -51.43 33.25 7.97
N PHE A 773 -51.10 34.51 8.30
CA PHE A 773 -50.25 34.93 9.43
C PHE A 773 -50.63 34.32 10.80
N PHE A 774 -51.89 33.95 11.01
CA PHE A 774 -52.37 33.32 12.24
C PHE A 774 -51.97 31.85 12.42
N SER A 775 -51.65 31.12 11.35
CA SER A 775 -51.25 29.70 11.43
C SER A 775 -49.83 29.47 11.97
N TRP A 776 -49.05 30.54 12.15
CA TRP A 776 -47.60 30.45 12.36
C TRP A 776 -47.18 30.24 13.80
N TYR A 777 -48.03 30.63 14.75
CA TYR A 777 -47.72 30.66 16.18
C TYR A 777 -48.09 29.37 16.93
N GLN A 778 -48.84 28.44 16.33
CA GLN A 778 -49.40 27.29 17.05
C GLN A 778 -48.61 25.98 16.98
N GLU A 779 -47.56 25.86 16.16
CA GLU A 779 -46.77 24.61 16.09
C GLU A 779 -45.25 24.84 16.24
N PRO A 780 -44.71 24.77 17.47
CA PRO A 780 -43.27 24.75 17.72
C PRO A 780 -42.60 23.38 17.51
N GLU A 781 -43.36 22.28 17.33
CA GLU A 781 -42.84 20.91 17.55
C GLU A 781 -42.59 20.04 16.31
N CYS A 782 -42.87 20.49 15.08
CA CYS A 782 -42.53 19.71 13.88
C CYS A 782 -41.03 19.79 13.50
N ARG A 783 -40.16 19.12 14.26
CA ARG A 783 -38.70 18.95 13.96
C ARG A 783 -38.35 17.63 13.26
N VAL A 784 -39.33 16.80 12.91
CA VAL A 784 -39.09 15.36 12.65
C VAL A 784 -38.62 15.00 11.23
N SER A 785 -38.74 15.86 10.20
CA SER A 785 -38.31 15.47 8.82
C SER A 785 -36.87 15.89 8.43
N THR A 786 -36.15 16.62 9.29
CA THR A 786 -34.84 17.20 8.95
C THR A 786 -33.71 16.18 8.75
N GLY A 787 -33.83 14.97 9.29
CA GLY A 787 -32.75 13.97 9.30
C GLY A 787 -32.42 13.36 7.93
N LEU A 788 -33.42 13.12 7.09
CA LEU A 788 -33.23 12.53 5.75
C LEU A 788 -32.65 13.55 4.74
N PHE A 789 -32.87 14.85 5.00
CA PHE A 789 -32.52 15.94 4.08
C PHE A 789 -31.08 16.47 4.24
N ILE A 790 -30.48 16.36 5.44
CA ILE A 790 -29.07 16.73 5.67
C ILE A 790 -28.13 15.86 4.81
N ALA A 791 -28.45 14.58 4.62
CA ALA A 791 -27.67 13.65 3.79
C ALA A 791 -27.65 14.03 2.29
N LEU A 792 -28.69 14.69 1.77
CA LEU A 792 -28.74 15.16 0.37
C LEU A 792 -27.94 16.45 0.16
N GLN A 793 -27.90 17.36 1.14
CA GLN A 793 -27.06 18.56 1.08
C GLN A 793 -25.56 18.20 1.05
N GLU A 794 -25.15 17.19 1.81
CA GLU A 794 -23.73 16.84 1.94
C GLU A 794 -23.08 16.28 0.66
N ASN A 795 -23.87 15.75 -0.28
CA ASN A 795 -23.35 15.17 -1.52
C ASN A 795 -23.12 16.21 -2.65
N VAL A 796 -23.71 17.41 -2.57
CA VAL A 796 -23.59 18.42 -3.64
C VAL A 796 -22.39 19.35 -3.47
N TRP A 797 -21.94 19.61 -2.23
CA TRP A 797 -20.82 20.53 -1.96
C TRP A 797 -19.45 20.01 -2.40
N ILE A 798 -19.28 18.70 -2.51
CA ILE A 798 -18.02 18.05 -2.92
C ILE A 798 -17.92 17.94 -4.45
N LEU A 799 -19.03 18.06 -5.21
CA LEU A 799 -19.01 18.01 -6.69
C LEU A 799 -18.27 19.19 -7.35
N ARG A 800 -17.88 20.24 -6.59
CA ARG A 800 -17.16 21.42 -7.08
C ARG A 800 -15.81 21.70 -6.40
N ALA A 801 -15.42 20.91 -5.39
CA ALA A 801 -14.09 20.98 -4.76
C ALA A 801 -13.27 19.77 -5.19
#